data_AF-A0A0D8XWW1-F1
#
_entry.id   AF-A0A0D8XWW1-F1
#
_cell.length_a   1.000
_cell.length_b   1.000
_cell.length_c   1.000
_cell.angle_alpha   90.00
_cell.angle_beta   90.00
_cell.angle_gamma   90.00
#
_symmetry.space_group_name_H-M   'P 1'
#
loop_
_entity.id
_entity.type
_entity.pdbx_description
1 polymer ?
#
loop_
_entity_poly.entity_id
_entity_poly.type
_entity_poly.pdbx_seq_one_letter_code
_entity_poly.pdbx_strand_id
1 'polypeptide(L)'
;MLEEAVSYIQPAQEWQEKIRTEVRYKKSHDAVSSLSVAELMLKGARIADIMCSLLRIVLDTSIGTVQMSKAKAQKIFLVIENIKAISHAFIDSRRVLLECRQMACQQWRCHSLALIDRARISAQASNEIQRALPYILRFNVFLVVEKMDKLDSLQLDALISRLETFTKMDTIIGRVTDCSFLVFHQDLIIIYWDTTLSRLPTRQDVAGFLYPFCAAIEIDLRVLSHQHLVIDDRDKPTKDMLNFCKQILLEPEFRLHDVILNAKEFVSSYLQRIFYELTTVAVHDRQTYSKMSLLAKQSSPNQLVNRSSETMFRYGLDLIDGALPNCSSGLNLDVVQVMRSLKQFVDDFNYCLHQEFFIEKMSANRTLRVLTVDHMADSMRVHGLGVLNTSVNLTYQRSNELGRPRGGCERAYRCGTSTKVLLRNKFAIFNQFLQDEHIHAQLQKDICYFEENKESLNKMITTAKNNMCEFSQQENIHIAGKPERGFLLVITIDKMLKKRIFPPRRAEHLNRSLSQLTAQQNEITYMDKFRILVTQMGNALGFVRSMSSSAASVVSQMRDYDTITDDIGLPEDNDDTPIKTTMELLRDLREHASKTRGFIKMLIEVFRSAFLNDSKFSHLFNFYVAVPALMVNFVEHMMMCRDRLKKRVHHDKELTFTDDGFTMGIAYIISVLKLWPQFTSLNWFRSIIKKCAVDHEVLSEEIKTSKDSRSAKLRTARLQAYEREFKLLSYTFQSARLFFSVDDDDG
;
A
#
# COMPACT_ATOMS: atom_id res chain seq x y z
N MET A 1 0.55 -51.66 33.80
CA MET A 1 1.24 -50.38 34.09
C MET A 1 0.89 -49.26 33.12
N LEU A 2 1.49 -49.09 31.93
CA LEU A 2 1.11 -47.95 31.05
C LEU A 2 -0.34 -48.07 30.51
N GLU A 3 -0.72 -49.22 29.96
CA GLU A 3 -2.12 -49.44 29.50
C GLU A 3 -3.12 -49.36 30.66
N GLU A 4 -2.67 -49.73 31.86
CA GLU A 4 -3.47 -49.60 33.08
C GLU A 4 -3.65 -48.12 33.45
N ALA A 5 -2.59 -47.30 33.40
CA ALA A 5 -2.71 -45.85 33.59
C ALA A 5 -3.61 -45.20 32.54
N VAL A 6 -3.54 -45.66 31.29
CA VAL A 6 -4.42 -45.22 30.19
C VAL A 6 -5.88 -45.60 30.46
N SER A 7 -6.15 -46.76 31.06
CA SER A 7 -7.52 -47.18 31.42
C SER A 7 -8.20 -46.23 32.42
N TYR A 8 -7.43 -45.47 33.20
CA TYR A 8 -7.95 -44.47 34.13
C TYR A 8 -8.28 -43.11 33.48
N ILE A 9 -8.00 -42.90 32.18
CA ILE A 9 -8.35 -41.66 31.47
C ILE A 9 -9.86 -41.47 31.39
N GLN A 10 -10.63 -42.50 31.00
CA GLN A 10 -12.08 -42.40 30.93
C GLN A 10 -12.70 -42.10 32.32
N PRO A 11 -12.34 -42.82 33.40
CA PRO A 11 -12.74 -42.45 34.76
C PRO A 11 -12.37 -41.01 35.16
N ALA A 12 -11.20 -40.51 34.75
CA ALA A 12 -10.78 -39.14 35.01
C ALA A 12 -11.68 -38.11 34.30
N GLN A 13 -12.02 -38.35 33.03
CA GLN A 13 -12.89 -37.47 32.24
C GLN A 13 -14.33 -37.46 32.79
N GLU A 14 -14.89 -38.63 33.10
CA GLU A 14 -16.21 -38.75 33.73
C GLU A 14 -16.25 -38.04 35.10
N TRP A 15 -15.16 -38.12 35.87
CA TRP A 15 -15.03 -37.40 37.13
C TRP A 15 -14.98 -35.88 36.92
N GLN A 16 -14.22 -35.40 35.93
CA GLN A 16 -14.12 -33.98 35.60
C GLN A 16 -15.48 -33.38 35.20
N GLU A 17 -16.28 -34.12 34.45
CA GLU A 17 -17.63 -33.68 34.09
C GLU A 17 -18.53 -33.61 35.33
N LYS A 18 -18.51 -34.65 36.18
CA LYS A 18 -19.29 -34.71 37.42
C LYS A 18 -18.94 -33.58 38.40
N ILE A 19 -17.66 -33.29 38.61
CA ILE A 19 -17.25 -32.20 39.51
C ILE A 19 -17.63 -30.82 38.94
N ARG A 20 -17.53 -30.63 37.61
CA ARG A 20 -17.96 -29.38 36.95
C ARG A 20 -19.47 -29.18 37.04
N THR A 21 -20.28 -30.23 36.92
CA THR A 21 -21.75 -30.13 37.08
C THR A 21 -22.15 -29.75 38.50
N GLU A 22 -21.51 -30.35 39.51
CA GLU A 22 -21.78 -30.03 40.91
C GLU A 22 -21.36 -28.59 41.26
N VAL A 23 -20.22 -28.12 40.74
CA VAL A 23 -19.72 -26.75 40.98
C VAL A 23 -20.58 -25.68 40.31
N ARG A 24 -21.25 -25.98 39.19
CA ARG A 24 -22.16 -25.04 38.50
C ARG A 24 -23.51 -24.88 39.22
N TYR A 25 -23.94 -25.84 40.04
CA TYR A 25 -25.18 -25.75 40.81
C TYR A 25 -24.98 -24.87 42.07
N LYS A 26 -25.19 -23.56 41.91
CA LYS A 26 -25.12 -22.52 42.97
C LYS A 26 -26.26 -22.59 44.02
N LYS A 27 -26.65 -23.76 44.53
CA LYS A 27 -27.48 -23.83 45.74
C LYS A 27 -26.58 -23.94 46.96
N SER A 28 -26.99 -23.36 48.09
CA SER A 28 -26.33 -23.58 49.38
C SER A 28 -26.30 -25.09 49.63
N HIS A 29 -25.11 -25.67 49.69
CA HIS A 29 -24.97 -27.10 49.92
C HIS A 29 -25.46 -27.39 51.33
N ASP A 30 -26.45 -28.28 51.47
CA ASP A 30 -26.80 -28.85 52.75
C ASP A 30 -25.69 -29.79 53.25
N ALA A 31 -25.78 -30.25 54.50
CA ALA A 31 -24.75 -31.10 55.09
C ALA A 31 -24.55 -32.43 54.34
N VAL A 32 -25.60 -32.94 53.67
CA VAL A 32 -25.57 -34.21 52.92
C VAL A 32 -24.91 -34.05 51.56
N SER A 33 -25.25 -33.00 50.80
CA SER A 33 -24.56 -32.67 49.54
C SER A 33 -23.09 -32.29 49.74
N SER A 34 -22.76 -31.65 50.86
CA SER A 34 -21.37 -31.35 51.21
C SER A 34 -20.52 -32.62 51.40
N LEU A 35 -21.13 -33.70 51.91
CA LEU A 35 -20.47 -35.00 52.07
C LEU A 35 -20.30 -35.76 50.74
N SER A 36 -21.27 -35.67 49.82
CA SER A 36 -21.15 -36.30 48.51
C SER A 36 -20.07 -35.64 47.64
N VAL A 37 -19.96 -34.30 47.70
CA VAL A 37 -18.88 -33.55 47.04
C VAL A 37 -17.54 -33.93 47.65
N ALA A 38 -17.43 -34.02 48.98
CA ALA A 38 -16.22 -34.46 49.66
C ALA A 38 -15.77 -35.87 49.21
N GLU A 39 -16.69 -36.83 49.07
CA GLU A 39 -16.39 -38.16 48.55
C GLU A 39 -15.93 -38.11 47.07
N LEU A 40 -16.59 -37.29 46.26
CA LEU A 40 -16.19 -37.08 44.86
C LEU A 40 -14.77 -36.52 44.77
N MET A 41 -14.37 -35.62 45.67
CA MET A 41 -13.00 -35.11 45.72
C MET A 41 -11.97 -36.20 46.03
N LEU A 42 -12.25 -37.07 47.00
CA LEU A 42 -11.35 -38.19 47.32
C LEU A 42 -11.22 -39.17 46.16
N LYS A 43 -12.31 -39.38 45.39
CA LYS A 43 -12.28 -40.17 44.15
C LYS A 43 -11.34 -39.55 43.11
N GLY A 44 -11.42 -38.23 42.89
CA GLY A 44 -10.52 -37.52 41.99
C GLY A 44 -9.05 -37.58 42.42
N ALA A 45 -8.79 -37.37 43.71
CA ALA A 45 -7.44 -37.47 44.28
C ALA A 45 -6.87 -38.88 44.14
N ARG A 46 -7.70 -39.92 44.35
CA ARG A 46 -7.30 -41.33 44.17
C ARG A 46 -6.99 -41.66 42.71
N ILE A 47 -7.80 -41.18 41.76
CA ILE A 47 -7.54 -41.38 40.32
C ILE A 47 -6.19 -40.75 39.95
N ALA A 48 -5.96 -39.50 40.37
CA ALA A 48 -4.69 -38.82 40.14
C ALA A 48 -3.50 -39.56 40.77
N ASP A 49 -3.63 -40.03 42.02
CA ASP A 49 -2.58 -40.77 42.74
C ASP A 49 -2.21 -42.08 42.03
N ILE A 50 -3.21 -42.83 41.56
CA ILE A 50 -3.01 -44.07 40.80
C ILE A 50 -2.31 -43.76 39.47
N MET A 51 -2.79 -42.77 38.70
CA MET A 51 -2.19 -42.40 37.43
C MET A 51 -0.74 -41.91 37.61
N CYS A 52 -0.47 -41.06 38.59
CA CYS A 52 0.88 -40.57 38.92
C CYS A 52 1.80 -41.69 39.37
N SER A 53 1.33 -42.58 40.24
CA SER A 53 2.14 -43.70 40.75
C SER A 53 2.47 -44.70 39.64
N LEU A 54 1.50 -45.05 38.80
CA LEU A 54 1.71 -45.92 37.65
C LEU A 54 2.67 -45.28 36.63
N LEU A 55 2.55 -43.98 36.37
CA LEU A 55 3.51 -43.27 35.50
C LEU A 55 4.91 -43.26 36.09
N ARG A 56 5.05 -42.97 37.39
CA ARG A 56 6.35 -42.98 38.08
C ARG A 56 6.99 -44.36 37.97
N ILE A 57 6.25 -45.43 38.23
CA ILE A 57 6.74 -46.80 38.06
C ILE A 57 7.15 -47.05 36.60
N VAL A 58 6.34 -46.68 35.62
CA VAL A 58 6.65 -46.89 34.19
C VAL A 58 7.94 -46.19 33.79
N LEU A 59 8.20 -44.98 34.28
CA LEU A 59 9.39 -44.20 33.95
C LEU A 59 10.62 -44.62 34.77
N ASP A 60 10.45 -44.99 36.04
CA ASP A 60 11.55 -45.48 36.90
C ASP A 60 12.05 -46.85 36.46
N THR A 61 11.19 -47.67 35.84
CA THR A 61 11.60 -48.99 35.29
C THR A 61 12.46 -48.85 34.03
N SER A 62 12.42 -47.70 33.34
CA SER A 62 13.31 -47.39 32.22
C SER A 62 14.62 -46.76 32.73
N ILE A 63 15.53 -47.58 33.26
CA ILE A 63 16.85 -47.14 33.73
C ILE A 63 17.78 -46.94 32.51
N GLY A 64 17.97 -45.69 32.08
CA GLY A 64 18.86 -45.27 30.98
C GLY A 64 18.20 -44.30 30.00
N THR A 65 18.86 -43.96 28.89
CA THR A 65 18.25 -43.20 27.78
C THR A 65 16.98 -43.90 27.35
N VAL A 66 15.85 -43.24 27.52
CA VAL A 66 14.53 -43.83 27.31
C VAL A 66 14.38 -44.21 25.83
N GLN A 67 14.53 -45.47 25.47
CA GLN A 67 14.18 -45.94 24.12
C GLN A 67 12.71 -46.36 24.07
N MET A 68 11.81 -45.42 23.82
CA MET A 68 10.38 -45.69 23.67
C MET A 68 9.85 -45.25 22.31
N SER A 69 8.85 -45.98 21.80
CA SER A 69 8.18 -45.61 20.56
C SER A 69 7.33 -44.35 20.74
N LYS A 70 7.19 -43.56 19.66
CA LYS A 70 6.37 -42.34 19.64
C LYS A 70 4.94 -42.56 20.15
N ALA A 71 4.32 -43.68 19.79
CA ALA A 71 2.98 -44.03 20.25
C ALA A 71 2.90 -44.23 21.78
N LYS A 72 3.97 -44.75 22.40
CA LYS A 72 4.05 -44.89 23.87
C LYS A 72 4.24 -43.52 24.55
N ALA A 73 5.07 -42.64 23.99
CA ALA A 73 5.25 -41.28 24.49
C ALA A 73 3.93 -40.49 24.45
N GLN A 74 3.18 -40.57 23.35
CA GLN A 74 1.86 -39.95 23.23
C GLN A 74 0.89 -40.42 24.31
N LYS A 75 0.85 -41.73 24.60
CA LYS A 75 0.03 -42.28 25.68
C LYS A 75 0.45 -41.75 27.05
N ILE A 76 1.75 -41.61 27.32
CA ILE A 76 2.26 -41.05 28.57
C ILE A 76 1.84 -39.58 28.74
N PHE A 77 1.98 -38.76 27.69
CA PHE A 77 1.56 -37.35 27.73
C PHE A 77 0.05 -37.20 27.92
N LEU A 78 -0.76 -38.07 27.31
CA LEU A 78 -2.20 -38.06 27.50
C LEU A 78 -2.60 -38.35 28.97
N VAL A 79 -1.88 -39.26 29.64
CA VAL A 79 -2.09 -39.53 31.08
C VAL A 79 -1.67 -38.31 31.92
N ILE A 80 -0.54 -37.66 31.60
CA ILE A 80 -0.07 -36.43 32.27
C ILE A 80 -1.07 -35.29 32.12
N GLU A 81 -1.61 -35.09 30.92
CA GLU A 81 -2.63 -34.07 30.62
C GLU A 81 -3.86 -34.27 31.50
N ASN A 82 -4.35 -35.50 31.63
CA ASN A 82 -5.51 -35.80 32.47
C ASN A 82 -5.22 -35.60 33.97
N ILE A 83 -4.01 -35.93 34.45
CA ILE A 83 -3.58 -35.61 35.83
C ILE A 83 -3.62 -34.09 36.08
N LYS A 84 -3.10 -33.30 35.13
CA LYS A 84 -3.08 -31.83 35.26
C LYS A 84 -4.46 -31.22 35.09
N ALA A 85 -5.31 -31.77 34.25
CA ALA A 85 -6.70 -31.36 34.14
C ALA A 85 -7.50 -31.64 35.43
N ILE A 86 -7.23 -32.76 36.14
CA ILE A 86 -7.75 -32.99 37.50
C ILE A 86 -7.25 -31.91 38.47
N SER A 87 -5.95 -31.60 38.43
CA SER A 87 -5.36 -30.53 39.25
C SER A 87 -6.01 -29.18 39.00
N HIS A 88 -6.27 -28.83 37.73
CA HIS A 88 -6.94 -27.58 37.36
C HIS A 88 -8.39 -27.55 37.85
N ALA A 89 -9.12 -28.66 37.68
CA ALA A 89 -10.49 -28.78 38.19
C ALA A 89 -10.57 -28.57 39.72
N PHE A 90 -9.59 -29.04 40.48
CA PHE A 90 -9.48 -28.76 41.92
C PHE A 90 -9.21 -27.27 42.23
N ILE A 91 -8.43 -26.57 41.39
CA ILE A 91 -8.16 -25.14 41.55
C ILE A 91 -9.41 -24.31 41.24
N ASP A 92 -10.09 -24.60 40.13
CA ASP A 92 -11.31 -23.90 39.72
C ASP A 92 -12.43 -24.05 40.76
N SER A 93 -12.54 -25.24 41.36
CA SER A 93 -13.55 -25.55 42.36
C SER A 93 -13.16 -25.16 43.78
N ARG A 94 -11.94 -24.67 44.01
CA ARG A 94 -11.32 -24.45 45.35
C ARG A 94 -12.24 -23.79 46.38
N ARG A 95 -13.02 -22.79 45.98
CA ARG A 95 -13.95 -22.11 46.89
C ARG A 95 -15.05 -23.04 47.42
N VAL A 96 -15.74 -23.74 46.52
CA VAL A 96 -16.78 -24.72 46.88
C VAL A 96 -16.18 -25.84 47.72
N LEU A 97 -14.97 -26.26 47.39
CA LEU A 97 -14.26 -27.30 48.12
C LEU A 97 -13.92 -26.90 49.57
N LEU A 98 -13.54 -25.64 49.80
CA LEU A 98 -13.28 -25.13 51.15
C LEU A 98 -14.57 -25.10 51.99
N GLU A 99 -15.68 -24.69 51.39
CA GLU A 99 -17.00 -24.65 52.04
C GLU A 99 -17.48 -26.07 52.39
N CYS A 100 -17.46 -27.02 51.43
CA CYS A 100 -17.82 -28.42 51.66
C CYS A 100 -16.89 -29.10 52.68
N ARG A 101 -15.59 -28.79 52.66
CA ARG A 101 -14.62 -29.29 53.65
C ARG A 101 -14.99 -28.85 55.05
N GLN A 102 -15.32 -27.57 55.25
CA GLN A 102 -15.70 -27.05 56.56
C GLN A 102 -16.99 -27.73 57.07
N MET A 103 -17.98 -27.87 56.20
CA MET A 103 -19.26 -28.51 56.55
C MET A 103 -19.11 -30.01 56.83
N ALA A 104 -18.34 -30.74 56.04
CA ALA A 104 -18.04 -32.16 56.27
C ALA A 104 -17.26 -32.37 57.57
N CYS A 105 -16.26 -31.52 57.84
CA CYS A 105 -15.52 -31.57 59.11
C CYS A 105 -16.43 -31.29 60.31
N GLN A 106 -17.34 -30.32 60.19
CA GLN A 106 -18.30 -30.02 61.24
C GLN A 106 -19.25 -31.20 61.48
N GLN A 107 -19.76 -31.82 60.41
CA GLN A 107 -20.67 -32.95 60.51
C GLN A 107 -20.02 -34.19 61.14
N TRP A 108 -18.78 -34.50 60.74
CA TRP A 108 -18.03 -35.61 61.33
C TRP A 108 -17.60 -35.34 62.77
N ARG A 109 -17.30 -34.07 63.15
CA ARG A 109 -17.10 -33.69 64.55
C ARG A 109 -18.37 -33.93 65.37
N CYS A 110 -19.54 -33.52 64.87
CA CYS A 110 -20.81 -33.78 65.54
C CYS A 110 -21.10 -35.29 65.69
N HIS A 111 -20.84 -36.09 64.66
CA HIS A 111 -21.00 -37.56 64.73
C HIS A 111 -20.02 -38.20 65.72
N SER A 112 -18.77 -37.74 65.73
CA SER A 112 -17.76 -38.22 66.68
C SER A 112 -18.16 -37.88 68.13
N LEU A 113 -18.66 -36.66 68.37
CA LEU A 113 -19.17 -36.24 69.68
C LEU A 113 -20.41 -37.03 70.10
N ALA A 114 -21.33 -37.31 69.18
CA ALA A 114 -22.51 -38.13 69.47
C ALA A 114 -22.14 -39.58 69.82
N LEU A 115 -21.16 -40.17 69.12
CA LEU A 115 -20.61 -41.49 69.45
C LEU A 115 -19.95 -41.49 70.84
N ILE A 116 -19.15 -40.47 71.14
CA ILE A 116 -18.52 -40.30 72.45
C ILE A 116 -19.56 -40.11 73.56
N ASP A 117 -20.64 -39.36 73.32
CA ASP A 117 -21.70 -39.14 74.30
C ASP A 117 -22.53 -40.41 74.54
N ARG A 118 -22.83 -41.20 73.50
CA ARG A 118 -23.45 -42.52 73.64
C ARG A 118 -22.58 -43.47 74.47
N ALA A 119 -21.27 -43.49 74.20
CA ALA A 119 -20.33 -44.28 74.98
C ALA A 119 -20.26 -43.82 76.45
N ARG A 120 -20.31 -42.49 76.69
CA ARG A 120 -20.38 -41.94 78.04
C ARG A 120 -21.65 -42.39 78.78
N ILE A 121 -22.80 -42.37 78.12
CA ILE A 121 -24.10 -42.78 78.70
C ILE A 121 -24.11 -44.30 78.98
N SER A 122 -23.59 -45.12 78.06
CA SER A 122 -23.42 -46.57 78.26
C SER A 122 -22.48 -46.90 79.43
N ALA A 123 -21.40 -46.12 79.57
CA ALA A 123 -20.48 -46.23 80.71
C ALA A 123 -21.13 -45.79 82.04
N GLN A 124 -22.09 -44.87 82.02
CA GLN A 124 -22.84 -44.46 83.23
C GLN A 124 -23.90 -45.49 83.66
N ALA A 125 -24.47 -46.26 82.72
CA ALA A 125 -25.44 -47.31 83.00
C ALA A 125 -24.81 -48.59 83.61
N SER A 126 -23.50 -48.80 83.39
CA SER A 126 -22.70 -49.80 84.09
C SER A 126 -22.24 -49.19 85.43
N ASN A 127 -22.85 -49.63 86.53
CA ASN A 127 -22.86 -48.95 87.84
C ASN A 127 -21.51 -48.91 88.61
N GLU A 128 -20.36 -48.87 87.92
CA GLU A 128 -19.01 -48.82 88.51
C GLU A 128 -18.30 -47.46 88.34
N ILE A 129 -19.03 -46.36 88.11
CA ILE A 129 -18.42 -45.05 87.82
C ILE A 129 -18.88 -43.97 88.80
N GLN A 130 -18.62 -44.16 90.10
CA GLN A 130 -18.51 -43.04 91.05
C GLN A 130 -17.06 -42.64 91.35
N ARG A 131 -16.05 -43.41 90.94
CA ARG A 131 -14.62 -43.11 91.25
C ARG A 131 -13.81 -42.48 90.12
N ALA A 132 -14.28 -42.45 88.88
CA ALA A 132 -13.49 -41.95 87.74
C ALA A 132 -13.95 -40.59 87.16
N LEU A 133 -15.02 -40.00 87.70
CA LEU A 133 -15.64 -38.78 87.17
C LEU A 133 -14.70 -37.54 87.11
N PRO A 134 -13.73 -37.34 88.03
CA PRO A 134 -12.80 -36.20 87.94
C PRO A 134 -11.73 -36.34 86.86
N TYR A 135 -11.42 -37.57 86.41
CA TYR A 135 -10.35 -37.83 85.43
C TYR A 135 -10.87 -37.78 83.98
N ILE A 136 -12.18 -37.91 83.76
CA ILE A 136 -12.81 -37.92 82.43
C ILE A 136 -12.97 -36.48 81.88
N LEU A 137 -12.97 -35.46 82.74
CA LEU A 137 -13.21 -34.05 82.37
C LEU A 137 -11.99 -33.32 81.79
N ARG A 138 -10.81 -33.97 81.70
CA ARG A 138 -9.64 -33.42 81.01
C ARG A 138 -9.03 -34.45 80.05
N PHE A 139 -9.42 -34.35 78.78
CA PHE A 139 -8.54 -34.61 77.64
C PHE A 139 -7.94 -36.02 77.45
N ASN A 140 -8.60 -37.11 77.89
CA ASN A 140 -8.18 -38.47 77.53
C ASN A 140 -9.28 -39.22 76.74
N VAL A 141 -9.33 -38.97 75.43
CA VAL A 141 -10.12 -39.76 74.45
C VAL A 141 -9.79 -41.26 74.56
N PHE A 142 -8.55 -41.58 74.98
CA PHE A 142 -8.03 -42.94 75.10
C PHE A 142 -8.81 -43.84 76.07
N LEU A 143 -9.24 -43.32 77.22
CA LEU A 143 -9.99 -44.08 78.24
C LEU A 143 -11.46 -44.31 77.85
N VAL A 144 -12.02 -43.47 76.97
CA VAL A 144 -13.38 -43.63 76.45
C VAL A 144 -13.41 -44.71 75.36
N VAL A 145 -12.38 -44.76 74.51
CA VAL A 145 -12.22 -45.79 73.46
C VAL A 145 -12.10 -47.20 74.05
N GLU A 146 -11.42 -47.35 75.19
CA GLU A 146 -11.23 -48.65 75.86
C GLU A 146 -12.53 -49.26 76.43
N LYS A 147 -13.56 -48.43 76.66
CA LYS A 147 -14.88 -48.83 77.18
C LYS A 147 -16.00 -48.74 76.13
N MET A 148 -15.69 -48.39 74.89
CA MET A 148 -16.64 -48.40 73.78
C MET A 148 -16.88 -49.83 73.28
N ASP A 149 -18.09 -50.10 72.78
CA ASP A 149 -18.32 -51.31 71.99
C ASP A 149 -17.37 -51.33 70.78
N LYS A 150 -16.85 -52.51 70.44
CA LYS A 150 -15.88 -52.69 69.33
C LYS A 150 -16.37 -52.03 68.03
N LEU A 151 -17.67 -52.08 67.77
CA LEU A 151 -18.27 -51.48 66.58
C LEU A 151 -18.18 -49.93 66.59
N ASP A 152 -18.45 -49.30 67.73
CA ASP A 152 -18.42 -47.84 67.87
C ASP A 152 -16.99 -47.29 67.86
N SER A 153 -16.03 -48.04 68.43
CA SER A 153 -14.61 -47.69 68.37
C SER A 153 -14.07 -47.67 66.92
N LEU A 154 -14.41 -48.71 66.13
CA LEU A 154 -14.04 -48.78 64.71
C LEU A 154 -14.68 -47.66 63.88
N GLN A 155 -15.94 -47.30 64.20
CA GLN A 155 -16.61 -46.17 63.54
C GLN A 155 -15.97 -44.83 63.90
N LEU A 156 -15.57 -44.64 65.16
CA LEU A 156 -14.91 -43.42 65.61
C LEU A 156 -13.51 -43.27 64.97
N ASP A 157 -12.72 -44.35 64.94
CA ASP A 157 -11.40 -44.35 64.28
C ASP A 157 -11.53 -44.06 62.78
N ALA A 158 -12.54 -44.63 62.11
CA ALA A 158 -12.81 -44.34 60.70
C ALA A 158 -13.19 -42.86 60.47
N LEU A 159 -13.95 -42.25 61.39
CA LEU A 159 -14.31 -40.83 61.31
C LEU A 159 -13.11 -39.91 61.58
N ILE A 160 -12.26 -40.24 62.55
CA ILE A 160 -11.04 -39.50 62.87
C ILE A 160 -10.07 -39.56 61.69
N SER A 161 -9.87 -40.74 61.10
CA SER A 161 -9.02 -40.91 59.91
C SER A 161 -9.51 -40.09 58.71
N ARG A 162 -10.84 -40.03 58.49
CA ARG A 162 -11.44 -39.15 57.46
C ARG A 162 -11.19 -37.67 57.78
N LEU A 163 -11.39 -37.24 59.02
CA LEU A 163 -11.13 -35.86 59.46
C LEU A 163 -9.65 -35.44 59.28
N GLU A 164 -8.71 -36.32 59.60
CA GLU A 164 -7.28 -36.09 59.38
C GLU A 164 -6.92 -35.96 57.89
N THR A 165 -7.56 -36.76 57.04
CA THR A 165 -7.36 -36.70 55.59
C THR A 165 -7.86 -35.38 55.02
N PHE A 166 -9.05 -34.92 55.43
CA PHE A 166 -9.63 -33.66 54.93
C PHE A 166 -8.95 -32.41 55.48
N THR A 167 -8.36 -32.47 56.68
CA THR A 167 -7.57 -31.35 57.22
C THR A 167 -6.26 -31.15 56.47
N LYS A 168 -5.73 -32.19 55.82
CA LYS A 168 -4.51 -32.15 55.00
C LYS A 168 -4.77 -32.17 53.49
N MET A 169 -6.02 -31.95 53.06
CA MET A 169 -6.44 -32.16 51.68
C MET A 169 -5.63 -31.37 50.64
N ASP A 170 -5.31 -30.10 50.91
CA ASP A 170 -4.51 -29.27 49.99
C ASP A 170 -3.11 -29.87 49.77
N THR A 171 -2.51 -30.43 50.83
CA THR A 171 -1.20 -31.11 50.75
C THR A 171 -1.31 -32.45 50.02
N ILE A 172 -2.42 -33.17 50.15
CA ILE A 172 -2.67 -34.42 49.44
C ILE A 172 -2.86 -34.13 47.96
N ILE A 173 -3.71 -33.18 47.59
CA ILE A 173 -3.96 -32.79 46.19
C ILE A 173 -2.65 -32.36 45.52
N GLY A 174 -1.87 -31.50 46.18
CA GLY A 174 -0.56 -31.08 45.67
C GLY A 174 0.41 -32.25 45.48
N ARG A 175 0.38 -33.26 46.35
CA ARG A 175 1.23 -34.45 46.25
C ARG A 175 0.79 -35.40 45.13
N VAL A 176 -0.51 -35.66 44.99
CA VAL A 176 -1.05 -36.64 44.03
C VAL A 176 -1.09 -36.12 42.60
N THR A 177 -1.01 -34.79 42.39
CA THR A 177 -0.90 -34.18 41.06
C THR A 177 0.53 -33.71 40.74
N ASP A 178 1.50 -34.07 41.58
CA ASP A 178 2.90 -33.70 41.40
C ASP A 178 3.56 -34.53 40.29
N CYS A 179 3.87 -33.87 39.18
CA CYS A 179 4.59 -34.44 38.05
C CYS A 179 6.06 -34.01 38.00
N SER A 180 6.62 -33.49 39.10
CA SER A 180 8.01 -32.99 39.14
C SER A 180 9.06 -34.06 38.82
N PHE A 181 8.72 -35.35 38.98
CA PHE A 181 9.56 -36.47 38.57
C PHE A 181 9.91 -36.47 37.08
N LEU A 182 9.09 -35.83 36.22
CA LEU A 182 9.36 -35.72 34.78
C LEU A 182 10.63 -34.94 34.45
N VAL A 183 11.12 -34.09 35.38
CA VAL A 183 12.39 -33.34 35.20
C VAL A 183 13.59 -34.29 35.05
N PHE A 184 13.51 -35.48 35.62
CA PHE A 184 14.56 -36.51 35.54
C PHE A 184 14.46 -37.35 34.25
N HIS A 185 13.41 -37.17 33.43
CA HIS A 185 13.17 -37.88 32.17
C HIS A 185 13.08 -36.92 30.98
N GLN A 186 14.08 -36.06 30.81
CA GLN A 186 14.12 -35.03 29.76
C GLN A 186 14.07 -35.63 28.33
N ASP A 187 14.58 -36.84 28.15
CA ASP A 187 14.55 -37.58 26.89
C ASP A 187 13.12 -37.87 26.40
N LEU A 188 12.14 -38.00 27.31
CA LEU A 188 10.74 -38.25 26.96
C LEU A 188 10.12 -37.06 26.23
N ILE A 189 10.53 -35.84 26.61
CA ILE A 189 10.16 -34.61 25.92
C ILE A 189 10.76 -34.66 24.50
N ILE A 190 12.05 -34.99 24.38
CA ILE A 190 12.72 -35.09 23.06
C ILE A 190 12.00 -36.08 22.14
N ILE A 191 11.68 -37.30 22.59
CA ILE A 191 11.04 -38.36 21.77
C ILE A 191 9.63 -37.99 21.29
N TYR A 192 8.87 -37.27 22.11
CA TYR A 192 7.55 -36.79 21.72
C TYR A 192 7.66 -35.63 20.71
N TRP A 193 8.61 -34.71 20.93
CA TRP A 193 8.78 -33.48 20.14
C TRP A 193 9.65 -33.65 18.89
N ASP A 194 10.42 -34.73 18.73
CA ASP A 194 11.24 -35.07 17.53
C ASP A 194 10.39 -35.33 16.26
N THR A 195 9.06 -35.17 16.36
CA THR A 195 8.17 -35.12 15.19
C THR A 195 7.47 -33.78 14.97
N THR A 196 7.92 -32.72 15.64
CA THR A 196 7.45 -31.35 15.35
C THR A 196 8.58 -30.32 15.40
N LEU A 197 9.75 -30.67 15.97
CA LEU A 197 10.82 -29.75 16.30
C LEU A 197 12.18 -30.44 16.17
N SER A 198 12.95 -30.12 15.13
CA SER A 198 14.22 -30.78 14.80
C SER A 198 15.43 -30.35 15.64
N ARG A 199 15.26 -29.67 16.79
CA ARG A 199 16.37 -29.31 17.71
C ARG A 199 15.91 -29.19 19.18
N LEU A 200 16.80 -29.59 20.10
CA LEU A 200 16.63 -29.49 21.56
C LEU A 200 16.32 -28.05 22.02
N PRO A 201 15.38 -27.84 22.95
CA PRO A 201 15.36 -26.66 23.79
C PRO A 201 16.29 -26.87 25.00
N THR A 202 17.33 -26.05 25.12
CA THR A 202 18.07 -25.90 26.38
C THR A 202 17.37 -24.87 27.28
N ARG A 203 17.81 -24.74 28.54
CA ARG A 203 17.22 -23.88 29.59
C ARG A 203 17.07 -22.38 29.22
N GLN A 204 17.62 -21.95 28.08
CA GLN A 204 17.53 -20.59 27.53
C GLN A 204 16.45 -20.41 26.44
N ASP A 205 15.87 -21.49 25.89
CA ASP A 205 15.09 -21.42 24.64
C ASP A 205 13.62 -21.83 24.78
N VAL A 206 12.85 -21.11 25.59
CA VAL A 206 11.38 -21.14 25.39
C VAL A 206 11.01 -20.51 24.04
N ALA A 207 11.83 -19.58 23.53
CA ALA A 207 11.72 -19.08 22.17
C ALA A 207 11.86 -20.21 21.11
N GLY A 208 12.71 -21.21 21.37
CA GLY A 208 12.89 -22.42 20.56
C GLY A 208 11.59 -23.18 20.31
N PHE A 209 10.73 -23.26 21.33
CA PHE A 209 9.43 -23.91 21.24
C PHE A 209 8.51 -23.23 20.22
N LEU A 210 8.48 -21.89 20.17
CA LEU A 210 7.53 -21.13 19.35
C LEU A 210 7.95 -20.98 17.87
N TYR A 211 9.23 -21.12 17.53
CA TYR A 211 9.72 -20.94 16.16
C TYR A 211 9.06 -21.84 15.09
N PRO A 212 8.85 -23.15 15.30
CA PRO A 212 8.15 -23.98 14.31
C PRO A 212 6.66 -23.65 14.19
N PHE A 213 6.02 -23.16 15.25
CA PHE A 213 4.65 -22.63 15.14
C PHE A 213 4.65 -21.42 14.21
N CYS A 214 5.63 -20.53 14.39
CA CYS A 214 5.80 -19.37 13.53
C CYS A 214 6.03 -19.79 12.06
N ALA A 215 6.91 -20.77 11.82
CA ALA A 215 7.19 -21.29 10.49
C ALA A 215 5.97 -21.98 9.84
N ALA A 216 5.21 -22.77 10.61
CA ALA A 216 4.00 -23.42 10.09
C ALA A 216 2.91 -22.41 9.73
N ILE A 217 2.72 -21.37 10.55
CA ILE A 217 1.77 -20.28 10.26
C ILE A 217 2.22 -19.48 9.03
N GLU A 218 3.51 -19.15 8.93
CA GLU A 218 4.08 -18.45 7.78
C GLU A 218 3.88 -19.24 6.47
N ILE A 219 4.17 -20.54 6.46
CA ILE A 219 3.99 -21.42 5.29
C ILE A 219 2.52 -21.49 4.91
N ASP A 220 1.60 -21.68 5.86
CA ASP A 220 0.16 -21.71 5.59
C ASP A 220 -0.33 -20.37 4.99
N LEU A 221 0.11 -19.23 5.53
CA LEU A 221 -0.21 -17.92 4.97
C LEU A 221 0.36 -17.74 3.55
N ARG A 222 1.58 -18.24 3.30
CA ARG A 222 2.23 -18.16 1.99
C ARG A 222 1.50 -19.01 0.95
N VAL A 223 1.12 -20.25 1.30
CA VAL A 223 0.31 -21.15 0.46
C VAL A 223 -1.02 -20.50 0.10
N LEU A 224 -1.70 -19.90 1.07
CA LEU A 224 -2.98 -19.21 0.81
C LEU A 224 -2.85 -17.96 -0.06
N SER A 225 -1.76 -17.20 0.08
CA SER A 225 -1.55 -16.03 -0.76
C SER A 225 -1.39 -16.41 -2.24
N HIS A 226 -0.89 -17.62 -2.54
CA HIS A 226 -0.63 -18.15 -3.88
C HIS A 226 -1.46 -19.40 -4.24
N GLN A 227 -2.77 -19.41 -3.96
CA GLN A 227 -3.67 -20.52 -4.32
C GLN A 227 -3.68 -20.93 -5.81
N HIS A 228 -3.13 -20.10 -6.71
CA HIS A 228 -3.00 -20.39 -8.14
C HIS A 228 -1.74 -21.21 -8.51
N LEU A 229 -0.82 -21.43 -7.56
CA LEU A 229 0.36 -22.27 -7.74
C LEU A 229 0.11 -23.67 -7.15
N VAL A 230 0.49 -24.72 -7.89
CA VAL A 230 0.42 -26.10 -7.42
C VAL A 230 1.61 -26.36 -6.50
N ILE A 231 1.34 -26.52 -5.21
CA ILE A 231 2.35 -26.83 -4.18
C ILE A 231 2.20 -28.32 -3.80
N ASP A 232 3.32 -29.04 -3.71
CA ASP A 232 3.37 -30.45 -3.29
C ASP A 232 2.75 -30.61 -1.89
N ASP A 233 1.96 -31.66 -1.68
CA ASP A 233 1.24 -31.90 -0.42
C ASP A 233 2.19 -32.18 0.76
N ARG A 234 3.46 -32.52 0.49
CA ARG A 234 4.51 -32.73 1.50
C ARG A 234 4.96 -31.45 2.20
N ASP A 235 4.84 -30.30 1.54
CA ASP A 235 5.29 -29.01 2.07
C ASP A 235 4.18 -28.26 2.82
N LYS A 236 2.97 -28.83 2.88
CA LYS A 236 1.84 -28.24 3.60
C LYS A 236 1.85 -28.65 5.07
N PRO A 237 1.66 -27.70 6.02
CA PRO A 237 1.48 -28.05 7.41
C PRO A 237 0.22 -28.91 7.59
N THR A 238 0.32 -29.96 8.41
CA THR A 238 -0.79 -30.88 8.67
C THR A 238 -1.95 -30.15 9.35
N LYS A 239 -3.19 -30.53 9.02
CA LYS A 239 -4.40 -29.92 9.59
C LYS A 239 -4.43 -29.96 11.12
N ASP A 240 -3.89 -31.02 11.71
CA ASP A 240 -3.77 -31.19 13.16
C ASP A 240 -2.80 -30.17 13.78
N MET A 241 -1.68 -29.87 13.10
CA MET A 241 -0.71 -28.86 13.53
C MET A 241 -1.32 -27.46 13.48
N LEU A 242 -2.08 -27.14 12.42
CA LEU A 242 -2.75 -25.84 12.30
C LEU A 242 -3.86 -25.66 13.34
N ASN A 243 -4.61 -26.73 13.65
CA ASN A 243 -5.63 -26.70 14.71
C ASN A 243 -4.98 -26.50 16.08
N PHE A 244 -3.84 -27.13 16.33
CA PHE A 244 -3.07 -26.94 17.56
C PHE A 244 -2.51 -25.51 17.67
N CYS A 245 -1.98 -24.94 16.59
CA CYS A 245 -1.56 -23.52 16.55
C CYS A 245 -2.72 -22.58 16.89
N LYS A 246 -3.93 -22.84 16.37
CA LYS A 246 -5.13 -22.04 16.67
C LYS A 246 -5.54 -22.12 18.14
N GLN A 247 -5.47 -23.30 18.74
CA GLN A 247 -5.78 -23.49 20.16
C GLN A 247 -4.79 -22.73 21.05
N ILE A 248 -3.50 -22.78 20.74
CA ILE A 248 -2.46 -22.02 21.46
C ILE A 248 -2.66 -20.51 21.33
N LEU A 249 -3.10 -20.02 20.17
CA LEU A 249 -3.34 -18.59 19.97
C LEU A 249 -4.66 -18.08 20.58
N LEU A 250 -5.58 -18.98 20.95
CA LEU A 250 -6.80 -18.65 21.70
C LEU A 250 -6.51 -18.37 23.18
N GLU A 251 -5.60 -19.14 23.79
CA GLU A 251 -5.10 -18.92 25.16
C GLU A 251 -3.58 -18.67 25.14
N PRO A 252 -3.14 -17.45 24.79
CA PRO A 252 -1.74 -17.19 24.40
C PRO A 252 -0.76 -17.06 25.56
N GLU A 253 -1.22 -17.02 26.81
CA GLU A 253 -0.38 -16.76 27.99
C GLU A 253 0.14 -18.06 28.62
N PHE A 254 1.43 -18.33 28.42
CA PHE A 254 2.12 -19.45 29.06
C PHE A 254 2.88 -18.96 30.29
N ARG A 255 2.51 -19.49 31.45
CA ARG A 255 3.28 -19.24 32.68
C ARG A 255 4.34 -20.32 32.86
N LEU A 256 5.60 -19.93 32.74
CA LEU A 256 6.75 -20.80 32.96
C LEU A 256 7.62 -20.18 34.07
N HIS A 257 7.59 -20.81 35.26
CA HIS A 257 8.21 -20.27 36.48
C HIS A 257 7.72 -18.84 36.76
N ASP A 258 8.62 -17.86 36.76
CA ASP A 258 8.36 -16.45 37.02
C ASP A 258 8.14 -15.61 35.74
N VAL A 259 8.13 -16.24 34.57
CA VAL A 259 7.97 -15.56 33.27
C VAL A 259 6.61 -15.89 32.67
N ILE A 260 5.88 -14.85 32.25
CA ILE A 260 4.66 -14.96 31.45
C ILE A 260 5.07 -14.72 30.00
N LEU A 261 4.84 -15.70 29.14
CA LEU A 261 5.13 -15.59 27.71
C LEU A 261 3.82 -15.49 26.94
N ASN A 262 3.72 -14.49 26.07
CA ASN A 262 2.59 -14.31 25.18
C ASN A 262 2.94 -14.87 23.78
N ALA A 263 2.40 -16.04 23.44
CA ALA A 263 2.66 -16.65 22.14
C ALA A 263 2.11 -15.83 20.97
N LYS A 264 1.00 -15.11 21.17
CA LYS A 264 0.42 -14.23 20.15
C LYS A 264 1.36 -13.08 19.81
N GLU A 265 1.92 -12.42 20.83
CA GLU A 265 2.89 -11.34 20.65
C GLU A 265 4.19 -11.84 19.98
N PHE A 266 4.69 -13.00 20.42
CA PHE A 266 5.89 -13.61 19.85
C PHE A 266 5.72 -13.96 18.36
N VAL A 267 4.61 -14.63 18.00
CA VAL A 267 4.31 -15.00 16.62
C VAL A 267 4.10 -13.74 15.76
N SER A 268 3.42 -12.72 16.28
CA SER A 268 3.24 -11.44 15.58
C SER A 268 4.58 -10.75 15.30
N SER A 269 5.46 -10.66 16.30
CA SER A 269 6.78 -10.04 16.16
C SER A 269 7.65 -10.79 15.15
N TYR A 270 7.63 -12.12 15.18
CA TYR A 270 8.34 -12.95 14.22
C TYR A 270 7.88 -12.70 12.78
N LEU A 271 6.56 -12.75 12.53
CA LEU A 271 6.00 -12.56 11.20
C LEU A 271 6.25 -11.14 10.66
N GLN A 272 6.11 -10.11 11.52
CA GLN A 272 6.42 -8.73 11.14
C GLN A 272 7.88 -8.56 10.73
N ARG A 273 8.82 -9.14 11.51
CA ARG A 273 10.24 -9.10 11.17
C ARG A 273 10.53 -9.77 9.83
N ILE A 274 10.01 -10.97 9.59
CA ILE A 274 10.23 -11.68 8.32
C ILE A 274 9.62 -10.92 7.14
N PHE A 275 8.37 -10.45 7.27
CA PHE A 275 7.72 -9.70 6.18
C PHE A 275 8.49 -8.43 5.85
N TYR A 276 8.99 -7.72 6.86
CA TYR A 276 9.83 -6.55 6.66
C TYR A 276 11.15 -6.91 5.95
N GLU A 277 11.93 -7.86 6.49
CA GLU A 277 13.21 -8.28 5.92
C GLU A 277 13.05 -8.76 4.47
N LEU A 278 12.06 -9.60 4.17
CA LEU A 278 11.81 -10.07 2.81
C LEU A 278 11.34 -8.96 1.87
N THR A 279 10.52 -8.01 2.35
CA THR A 279 10.11 -6.84 1.57
C THR A 279 11.31 -5.92 1.26
N THR A 280 12.28 -5.80 2.18
CA THR A 280 13.51 -5.02 1.92
C THR A 280 14.41 -5.66 0.86
N VAL A 281 14.45 -6.99 0.78
CA VAL A 281 15.22 -7.73 -0.22
C VAL A 281 14.52 -7.72 -1.58
N ALA A 282 13.19 -7.89 -1.61
CA ALA A 282 12.38 -7.97 -2.81
C ALA A 282 11.12 -7.10 -2.69
N VAL A 283 11.27 -5.81 -2.98
CA VAL A 283 10.17 -4.82 -2.86
C VAL A 283 8.95 -5.16 -3.73
N HIS A 284 9.13 -5.90 -4.82
CA HIS A 284 8.02 -6.31 -5.70
C HIS A 284 7.07 -7.32 -5.05
N ASP A 285 7.54 -8.10 -4.06
CA ASP A 285 6.72 -9.07 -3.32
C ASP A 285 5.92 -8.42 -2.18
N ARG A 286 6.01 -7.10 -2.02
CA ARG A 286 5.26 -6.34 -1.00
C ARG A 286 3.77 -6.69 -0.99
N GLN A 287 3.13 -6.76 -2.16
CA GLN A 287 1.70 -7.05 -2.27
C GLN A 287 1.36 -8.44 -1.70
N THR A 288 2.25 -9.41 -1.88
CA THR A 288 2.13 -10.76 -1.35
C THR A 288 2.21 -10.74 0.17
N TYR A 289 3.16 -10.02 0.77
CA TYR A 289 3.31 -9.93 2.22
C TYR A 289 2.17 -9.13 2.87
N SER A 290 1.68 -8.05 2.24
CA SER A 290 0.47 -7.34 2.69
C SER A 290 -0.76 -8.25 2.67
N LYS A 291 -0.92 -9.10 1.64
CA LYS A 291 -1.99 -10.10 1.57
C LYS A 291 -1.86 -11.17 2.66
N MET A 292 -0.64 -11.65 2.96
CA MET A 292 -0.38 -12.58 4.06
C MET A 292 -0.72 -11.97 5.42
N SER A 293 -0.38 -10.70 5.63
CA SER A 293 -0.75 -9.92 6.83
C SER A 293 -2.27 -9.85 7.01
N LEU A 294 -3.00 -9.55 5.93
CA LEU A 294 -4.46 -9.53 5.93
C LEU A 294 -5.08 -10.91 6.23
N LEU A 295 -4.53 -11.99 5.66
CA LEU A 295 -4.98 -13.36 5.89
C LEU A 295 -4.73 -13.87 7.32
N ALA A 296 -3.72 -13.32 8.00
CA ALA A 296 -3.47 -13.62 9.42
C ALA A 296 -4.56 -13.03 10.33
N LYS A 297 -5.13 -11.89 9.90
CA LYS A 297 -6.23 -11.18 10.57
C LYS A 297 -7.63 -11.73 10.19
N GLN A 298 -7.86 -12.06 8.93
CA GLN A 298 -9.19 -12.40 8.39
C GLN A 298 -9.73 -13.79 8.78
N SER A 299 -11.07 -13.92 8.76
CA SER A 299 -11.81 -15.18 8.86
C SER A 299 -11.78 -15.97 7.55
N SER A 300 -11.89 -17.31 7.64
CA SER A 300 -11.90 -18.19 6.47
C SER A 300 -13.10 -17.90 5.53
N PRO A 301 -12.94 -17.81 4.18
CA PRO A 301 -14.03 -17.39 3.29
C PRO A 301 -15.13 -18.44 3.01
N ASN A 302 -14.97 -19.70 3.43
CA ASN A 302 -15.77 -20.82 2.93
C ASN A 302 -16.60 -21.55 4.00
N GLN A 303 -17.35 -20.83 4.82
CA GLN A 303 -18.44 -21.45 5.59
C GLN A 303 -19.66 -20.52 5.68
N LEU A 304 -20.54 -20.66 4.69
CA LEU A 304 -21.93 -20.23 4.76
C LEU A 304 -22.67 -21.08 5.80
N VAL A 305 -22.81 -20.64 7.06
CA VAL A 305 -23.94 -21.03 7.92
C VAL A 305 -24.28 -19.91 8.91
N ASN A 306 -25.47 -19.36 8.69
CA ASN A 306 -26.46 -18.82 9.63
C ASN A 306 -26.10 -18.54 11.10
N ARG A 307 -26.32 -17.27 11.47
CA ARG A 307 -26.87 -16.68 12.72
C ARG A 307 -26.24 -17.06 14.07
N SER A 308 -26.04 -15.99 14.84
CA SER A 308 -25.69 -15.86 16.28
C SER A 308 -24.24 -16.16 16.69
N SER A 309 -23.49 -15.05 16.79
CA SER A 309 -22.52 -14.76 17.86
C SER A 309 -21.34 -15.71 18.07
N GLU A 310 -20.31 -15.57 17.22
CA GLU A 310 -18.90 -15.48 17.61
C GLU A 310 -18.04 -15.25 16.35
N THR A 311 -17.48 -14.06 16.21
CA THR A 311 -16.59 -13.69 15.10
C THR A 311 -15.26 -14.43 15.24
N MET A 312 -15.14 -15.61 14.62
CA MET A 312 -13.94 -16.45 14.76
C MET A 312 -12.83 -16.03 13.78
N PHE A 313 -11.76 -15.43 14.32
CA PHE A 313 -10.54 -15.08 13.59
C PHE A 313 -9.73 -16.34 13.20
N ARG A 314 -9.02 -16.35 12.05
CA ARG A 314 -8.24 -17.54 11.62
C ARG A 314 -7.04 -17.84 12.53
N TYR A 315 -6.29 -16.79 12.87
CA TYR A 315 -5.26 -16.79 13.92
C TYR A 315 -5.38 -15.57 14.86
N GLY A 316 -6.17 -14.55 14.50
CA GLY A 316 -6.41 -13.38 15.35
C GLY A 316 -5.19 -12.49 15.54
N LEU A 317 -4.19 -12.59 14.66
CA LEU A 317 -2.95 -11.82 14.71
C LEU A 317 -3.20 -10.45 14.04
N ASP A 318 -2.94 -9.37 14.77
CA ASP A 318 -2.99 -8.02 14.22
C ASP A 318 -1.58 -7.63 13.78
N LEU A 319 -1.32 -7.77 12.49
CA LEU A 319 -0.02 -7.47 11.89
C LEU A 319 -0.09 -6.11 11.21
N ILE A 320 0.93 -5.28 11.44
CA ILE A 320 1.07 -4.00 10.74
C ILE A 320 1.30 -4.29 9.25
N ASP A 321 0.68 -3.51 8.36
CA ASP A 321 0.96 -3.60 6.93
C ASP A 321 2.46 -3.31 6.71
N GLY A 322 3.18 -4.26 6.09
CA GLY A 322 4.62 -4.20 5.83
C GLY A 322 5.00 -3.15 4.77
N ALA A 323 4.17 -2.12 4.61
CA ALA A 323 4.43 -0.96 3.80
C ALA A 323 5.74 -0.30 4.24
N LEU A 324 6.83 -0.60 3.54
CA LEU A 324 8.03 0.23 3.63
C LEU A 324 7.62 1.67 3.29
N PRO A 325 8.00 2.66 4.13
CA PRO A 325 7.74 4.05 3.82
C PRO A 325 8.27 4.38 2.42
N ASN A 326 7.37 4.79 1.53
CA ASN A 326 7.65 5.46 0.25
C ASN A 326 8.30 4.64 -0.89
N CYS A 327 8.30 3.31 -0.86
CA CYS A 327 8.73 2.51 -2.02
C CYS A 327 7.52 1.95 -2.79
N SER A 328 7.10 2.66 -3.84
CA SER A 328 6.25 2.06 -4.87
C SER A 328 7.05 1.02 -5.64
N SER A 329 6.53 -0.20 -5.67
CA SER A 329 7.00 -1.34 -6.45
C SER A 329 7.22 -0.97 -7.92
N GLY A 330 8.49 -0.90 -8.34
CA GLY A 330 8.91 -0.75 -9.73
C GLY A 330 10.36 -0.28 -9.84
N LEU A 331 11.02 -0.62 -10.95
CA LEU A 331 12.41 -0.31 -11.35
C LEU A 331 12.70 1.21 -11.49
N ASN A 332 12.35 2.03 -10.51
CA ASN A 332 11.95 3.42 -10.78
C ASN A 332 13.09 4.42 -10.60
N LEU A 333 13.20 5.34 -11.57
CA LEU A 333 14.10 6.49 -11.51
C LEU A 333 13.82 7.30 -10.24
N ASP A 334 14.86 7.52 -9.43
CA ASP A 334 14.81 8.49 -8.34
C ASP A 334 14.78 9.92 -8.92
N VAL A 335 13.81 10.72 -8.49
CA VAL A 335 13.69 12.13 -8.91
C VAL A 335 14.94 12.93 -8.57
N VAL A 336 15.60 12.66 -7.44
CA VAL A 336 16.83 13.37 -7.08
C VAL A 336 17.94 13.04 -8.08
N GLN A 337 18.02 11.79 -8.54
CA GLN A 337 18.91 11.40 -9.63
C GLN A 337 18.53 12.10 -10.96
N VAL A 338 17.25 12.16 -11.29
CA VAL A 338 16.74 12.88 -12.48
C VAL A 338 17.13 14.35 -12.44
N MET A 339 17.00 15.00 -11.28
CA MET A 339 17.36 16.42 -11.10
C MET A 339 18.85 16.67 -11.31
N ARG A 340 19.73 15.77 -10.84
CA ARG A 340 21.18 15.88 -11.05
C ARG A 340 21.56 15.84 -12.53
N SER A 341 20.81 15.09 -13.33
CA SER A 341 21.04 14.94 -14.77
C SER A 341 19.85 15.47 -15.61
N LEU A 342 19.21 16.56 -15.18
CA LEU A 342 17.97 17.05 -15.81
C LEU A 342 18.15 17.34 -17.31
N LYS A 343 19.32 17.85 -17.71
CA LYS A 343 19.64 18.10 -19.13
C LYS A 343 19.56 16.82 -19.96
N GLN A 344 20.18 15.74 -19.47
CA GLN A 344 20.18 14.46 -20.15
C GLN A 344 18.77 13.83 -20.12
N PHE A 345 18.07 13.94 -18.99
CA PHE A 345 16.69 13.44 -18.87
C PHE A 345 15.75 14.05 -19.91
N VAL A 346 15.80 15.37 -20.09
CA VAL A 346 14.99 16.09 -21.07
C VAL A 346 15.32 15.70 -22.52
N ASP A 347 16.56 15.27 -22.77
CA ASP A 347 17.04 14.83 -24.07
C ASP A 347 16.64 13.35 -24.33
N ASP A 348 16.66 12.49 -23.31
CA ASP A 348 16.47 11.03 -23.41
C ASP A 348 15.01 10.56 -23.19
N PHE A 349 14.13 11.41 -22.62
CA PHE A 349 12.74 11.06 -22.32
C PHE A 349 11.75 11.88 -23.16
N ASN A 350 10.54 11.34 -23.34
CA ASN A 350 9.39 12.04 -23.90
C ASN A 350 8.30 12.21 -22.85
N TYR A 351 7.73 13.41 -22.81
CA TYR A 351 6.61 13.74 -21.94
C TYR A 351 5.27 13.41 -22.60
N CYS A 352 4.34 12.85 -21.81
CA CYS A 352 2.93 12.74 -22.16
C CYS A 352 2.11 13.71 -21.30
N LEU A 353 1.41 14.64 -21.95
CA LEU A 353 0.67 15.71 -21.27
C LEU A 353 -0.59 15.19 -20.56
N HIS A 354 -1.30 14.24 -21.18
CA HIS A 354 -2.60 13.80 -20.68
C HIS A 354 -2.52 12.88 -19.47
N GLN A 355 -1.51 11.99 -19.44
CA GLN A 355 -1.29 11.03 -18.36
C GLN A 355 -0.16 11.48 -17.41
N GLU A 356 0.50 12.61 -17.68
CA GLU A 356 1.56 13.21 -16.87
C GLU A 356 2.73 12.28 -16.52
N PHE A 357 3.16 11.44 -17.46
CA PHE A 357 4.34 10.58 -17.30
C PHE A 357 5.42 10.88 -18.34
N PHE A 358 6.63 10.42 -18.03
CA PHE A 358 7.77 10.40 -18.94
C PHE A 358 8.12 8.99 -19.32
N ILE A 359 8.49 8.78 -20.59
CA ILE A 359 9.00 7.50 -21.07
C ILE A 359 10.34 7.68 -21.80
N GLU A 360 11.25 6.75 -21.54
CA GLU A 360 12.55 6.70 -22.18
C GLU A 360 12.44 6.46 -23.70
N LYS A 361 13.19 7.22 -24.51
CA LYS A 361 13.18 7.14 -25.99
C LYS A 361 13.85 5.89 -26.53
N MET A 362 14.94 5.48 -25.87
CA MET A 362 15.82 4.39 -26.28
C MET A 362 16.34 3.69 -25.03
N SER A 363 16.29 2.37 -25.03
CA SER A 363 16.86 1.56 -23.95
C SER A 363 17.69 0.45 -24.55
N ALA A 364 18.87 0.21 -23.98
CA ALA A 364 19.67 -0.98 -24.28
C ALA A 364 18.96 -2.27 -23.79
N ASN A 365 18.03 -2.13 -22.85
CA ASN A 365 17.28 -3.23 -22.27
C ASN A 365 15.97 -3.47 -23.06
N ARG A 366 15.37 -4.65 -22.88
CA ARG A 366 14.05 -4.97 -23.46
C ARG A 366 12.89 -4.19 -22.83
N THR A 367 13.16 -3.36 -21.82
CA THR A 367 12.19 -2.56 -21.09
C THR A 367 12.58 -1.08 -21.17
N LEU A 368 11.57 -0.21 -21.34
CA LEU A 368 11.72 1.24 -21.26
C LEU A 368 11.43 1.70 -19.83
N ARG A 369 12.20 2.67 -19.35
CA ARG A 369 11.94 3.28 -18.05
C ARG A 369 10.82 4.32 -18.14
N VAL A 370 10.01 4.40 -17.08
CA VAL A 370 8.88 5.34 -16.96
C VAL A 370 8.98 6.09 -15.64
N LEU A 371 8.75 7.41 -15.69
CA LEU A 371 8.65 8.26 -14.51
C LEU A 371 7.24 8.87 -14.45
N THR A 372 6.49 8.54 -13.39
CA THR A 372 5.12 9.00 -13.16
C THR A 372 5.08 10.04 -12.04
N VAL A 373 3.92 10.71 -11.91
CA VAL A 373 3.62 11.58 -10.77
C VAL A 373 3.73 10.83 -9.44
N ASP A 374 3.38 9.55 -9.38
CA ASP A 374 3.49 8.76 -8.15
C ASP A 374 4.93 8.54 -7.70
N HIS A 375 5.84 8.24 -8.64
CA HIS A 375 7.28 8.13 -8.35
C HIS A 375 7.84 9.47 -7.83
N MET A 376 7.35 10.59 -8.36
CA MET A 376 7.73 11.91 -7.91
C MET A 376 7.16 12.26 -6.54
N ALA A 377 5.90 11.87 -6.27
CA ALA A 377 5.27 12.03 -4.96
C ALA A 377 6.00 11.20 -3.89
N ASP A 378 6.41 9.97 -4.19
CA ASP A 378 7.24 9.14 -3.31
C ASP A 378 8.56 9.82 -2.95
N SER A 379 9.28 10.33 -3.95
CA SER A 379 10.53 11.04 -3.71
C SER A 379 10.33 12.30 -2.85
N MET A 380 9.22 13.03 -3.02
CA MET A 380 8.85 14.15 -2.15
C MET A 380 8.47 13.72 -0.73
N ARG A 381 7.87 12.54 -0.55
CA ARG A 381 7.60 11.99 0.78
C ARG A 381 8.90 11.63 1.52
N VAL A 382 9.94 11.23 0.80
CA VAL A 382 11.27 10.90 1.37
C VAL A 382 12.11 12.14 1.64
N HIS A 383 12.23 13.02 0.64
CA HIS A 383 13.20 14.13 0.65
C HIS A 383 12.57 15.49 1.02
N GLY A 384 11.25 15.52 1.22
CA GLY A 384 10.48 16.72 1.53
C GLY A 384 10.06 17.54 0.30
N LEU A 385 9.10 18.44 0.50
CA LEU A 385 8.58 19.33 -0.55
C LEU A 385 9.63 20.33 -1.08
N GLY A 386 10.75 20.53 -0.39
CA GLY A 386 11.85 21.39 -0.84
C GLY A 386 12.52 20.95 -2.15
N VAL A 387 12.36 19.67 -2.53
CA VAL A 387 12.80 19.13 -3.82
C VAL A 387 12.14 19.88 -4.98
N LEU A 388 10.88 20.26 -4.85
CA LEU A 388 10.13 20.98 -5.89
C LEU A 388 10.71 22.37 -6.18
N ASN A 389 11.02 23.16 -5.15
CA ASN A 389 11.69 24.46 -5.30
C ASN A 389 13.03 24.30 -6.03
N THR A 390 13.80 23.27 -5.65
CA THR A 390 15.10 22.99 -6.25
C THR A 390 14.96 22.59 -7.72
N SER A 391 13.97 21.75 -8.06
CA SER A 391 13.68 21.36 -9.45
C SER A 391 13.36 22.54 -10.35
N VAL A 392 12.54 23.46 -9.86
CA VAL A 392 12.17 24.68 -10.59
C VAL A 392 13.39 25.59 -10.77
N ASN A 393 14.22 25.72 -9.73
CA ASN A 393 15.47 26.47 -9.82
C ASN A 393 16.47 25.86 -10.81
N LEU A 394 16.60 24.53 -10.87
CA LEU A 394 17.43 23.87 -11.89
C LEU A 394 16.90 24.11 -13.31
N THR A 395 15.59 24.23 -13.44
CA THR A 395 14.93 24.50 -14.73
C THR A 395 15.13 25.95 -15.18
N TYR A 396 15.12 26.92 -14.25
CA TYR A 396 15.07 28.35 -14.56
C TYR A 396 15.96 29.32 -13.75
N GLN A 397 16.21 29.05 -12.47
CA GLN A 397 16.86 29.91 -11.45
C GLN A 397 16.45 31.40 -11.46
N ARG A 398 15.78 31.84 -10.39
CA ARG A 398 15.46 33.24 -10.09
C ARG A 398 16.76 34.01 -9.75
N SER A 399 17.16 34.95 -10.60
CA SER A 399 18.28 35.86 -10.32
C SER A 399 17.92 36.83 -9.18
N ASN A 400 18.17 36.46 -7.92
CA ASN A 400 18.16 37.42 -6.80
C ASN A 400 19.47 38.24 -6.75
N GLU A 401 19.90 38.81 -7.89
CA GLU A 401 21.06 39.71 -7.97
C GLU A 401 20.74 41.14 -8.41
N LEU A 402 19.47 41.47 -8.67
CA LEU A 402 19.04 42.85 -8.90
C LEU A 402 18.28 43.37 -7.66
N GLY A 403 19.03 43.72 -6.62
CA GLY A 403 18.50 44.52 -5.50
C GLY A 403 18.85 44.02 -4.10
N ARG A 404 20.12 44.20 -3.66
CA ARG A 404 20.38 44.50 -2.25
C ARG A 404 21.40 45.64 -2.13
N PRO A 405 21.17 46.61 -1.24
CA PRO A 405 22.12 47.68 -0.97
C PRO A 405 23.34 47.12 -0.23
N ARG A 406 24.49 47.74 -0.45
CA ARG A 406 25.76 47.45 0.21
C ARG A 406 25.57 47.40 1.74
N GLY A 407 25.95 46.29 2.36
CA GLY A 407 26.17 46.21 3.81
C GLY A 407 25.98 44.83 4.41
N GLY A 408 27.09 44.19 4.79
CA GLY A 408 27.12 43.25 5.93
C GLY A 408 27.15 41.75 5.61
N CYS A 409 28.25 41.12 6.01
CA CYS A 409 28.49 39.70 6.25
C CYS A 409 28.73 38.77 5.04
N GLU A 410 30.00 38.74 4.63
CA GLU A 410 30.62 37.60 3.96
C GLU A 410 30.75 36.41 4.92
N ARG A 411 30.18 35.25 4.51
CA ARG A 411 30.75 33.89 4.59
C ARG A 411 29.63 32.85 4.56
N ALA A 412 29.36 32.29 3.38
CA ALA A 412 29.13 30.86 3.16
C ALA A 412 28.76 30.59 1.68
N TYR A 413 29.54 29.70 1.05
CA TYR A 413 29.30 29.07 -0.26
C TYR A 413 29.39 29.91 -1.53
N ARG A 414 30.62 30.37 -1.82
CA ARG A 414 31.15 30.39 -3.19
C ARG A 414 31.46 28.94 -3.60
N CYS A 415 30.52 28.26 -4.27
CA CYS A 415 30.85 27.14 -5.15
C CYS A 415 30.57 27.61 -6.58
N GLY A 416 31.64 28.00 -7.26
CA GLY A 416 31.60 28.33 -8.68
C GLY A 416 31.54 27.05 -9.50
N THR A 417 30.40 26.84 -10.15
CA THR A 417 30.35 26.28 -11.50
C THR A 417 29.25 27.03 -12.22
N SER A 418 29.58 27.57 -13.40
CA SER A 418 28.67 28.24 -14.32
C SER A 418 27.63 27.24 -14.85
N THR A 419 26.69 26.80 -14.00
CA THR A 419 25.56 25.99 -14.42
C THR A 419 24.60 26.91 -15.15
N LYS A 420 24.84 27.10 -16.45
CA LYS A 420 23.90 27.84 -17.27
C LYS A 420 22.54 27.11 -17.19
N VAL A 421 21.55 27.81 -16.66
CA VAL A 421 20.15 27.38 -16.51
C VAL A 421 19.62 26.70 -17.78
N LEU A 422 18.89 25.58 -17.63
CA LEU A 422 18.41 24.76 -18.75
C LEU A 422 17.57 25.56 -19.75
N LEU A 423 16.46 26.16 -19.32
CA LEU A 423 15.59 26.91 -20.25
C LEU A 423 16.29 28.14 -20.84
N ARG A 424 17.13 28.84 -20.06
CA ARG A 424 17.88 30.01 -20.56
C ARG A 424 18.83 29.63 -21.70
N ASN A 425 19.52 28.49 -21.58
CA ASN A 425 20.34 27.96 -22.67
C ASN A 425 19.52 27.60 -23.90
N LYS A 426 18.41 26.90 -23.71
CA LYS A 426 17.56 26.46 -24.82
C LYS A 426 16.94 27.68 -25.53
N PHE A 427 16.54 28.71 -24.80
CA PHE A 427 16.11 29.99 -25.39
C PHE A 427 17.23 30.75 -26.11
N ALA A 428 18.47 30.70 -25.62
CA ALA A 428 19.59 31.31 -26.35
C ALA A 428 19.81 30.62 -27.71
N ILE A 429 19.71 29.29 -27.75
CA ILE A 429 19.77 28.52 -29.01
C ILE A 429 18.56 28.83 -29.89
N PHE A 430 17.36 28.93 -29.31
CA PHE A 430 16.13 29.32 -30.03
C PHE A 430 16.26 30.70 -30.67
N ASN A 431 16.82 31.67 -29.94
CA ASN A 431 17.09 33.00 -30.46
C ASN A 431 18.09 32.96 -31.61
N GLN A 432 19.20 32.23 -31.43
CA GLN A 432 20.21 32.08 -32.48
C GLN A 432 19.65 31.41 -33.74
N PHE A 433 18.73 30.46 -33.56
CA PHE A 433 18.03 29.79 -34.66
C PHE A 433 17.19 30.78 -35.49
N LEU A 434 16.38 31.62 -34.84
CA LEU A 434 15.53 32.59 -35.55
C LEU A 434 16.29 33.81 -36.09
N GLN A 435 17.54 34.02 -35.65
CA GLN A 435 18.44 35.03 -36.20
C GLN A 435 19.13 34.58 -37.50
N ASP A 436 19.09 33.30 -37.84
CA ASP A 436 19.67 32.80 -39.09
C ASP A 436 19.06 33.53 -40.29
N GLU A 437 19.91 34.13 -41.13
CA GLU A 437 19.47 34.97 -42.25
C GLU A 437 18.57 34.21 -43.24
N HIS A 438 18.85 32.93 -43.50
CA HIS A 438 18.05 32.14 -44.45
C HIS A 438 16.64 31.89 -43.92
N ILE A 439 16.53 31.63 -42.63
CA ILE A 439 15.24 31.39 -41.97
C ILE A 439 14.48 32.69 -41.84
N HIS A 440 15.13 33.73 -41.34
CA HIS A 440 14.53 35.04 -41.17
C HIS A 440 13.98 35.56 -42.51
N ALA A 441 14.77 35.48 -43.59
CA ALA A 441 14.34 35.90 -44.92
C ALA A 441 13.15 35.08 -45.44
N GLN A 442 13.13 33.77 -45.21
CA GLN A 442 12.04 32.92 -45.66
C GLN A 442 10.75 33.16 -44.85
N LEU A 443 10.85 33.32 -43.52
CA LEU A 443 9.72 33.68 -42.67
C LEU A 443 9.14 35.03 -43.07
N GLN A 444 9.99 36.02 -43.39
CA GLN A 444 9.54 37.32 -43.84
C GLN A 444 8.78 37.24 -45.17
N LYS A 445 9.24 36.41 -46.13
CA LYS A 445 8.51 36.14 -47.39
C LYS A 445 7.15 35.48 -47.16
N ASP A 446 7.03 34.64 -46.14
CA ASP A 446 5.78 33.99 -45.77
C ASP A 446 4.82 34.95 -45.05
N ILE A 447 5.35 35.84 -44.20
CA ILE A 447 4.60 36.92 -43.56
C ILE A 447 4.06 37.89 -44.61
N CYS A 448 4.91 38.43 -45.48
CA CYS A 448 4.51 39.37 -46.53
C CYS A 448 3.40 38.78 -47.40
N TYR A 449 3.56 37.53 -47.86
CA TYR A 449 2.53 36.86 -48.63
C TYR A 449 1.21 36.71 -47.86
N PHE A 450 1.26 36.34 -46.58
CA PHE A 450 0.04 36.17 -45.78
C PHE A 450 -0.68 37.51 -45.56
N GLU A 451 0.06 38.57 -45.24
CA GLU A 451 -0.50 39.91 -45.04
C GLU A 451 -1.00 40.53 -46.35
N GLU A 452 -0.29 40.40 -47.48
CA GLU A 452 -0.77 40.86 -48.80
C GLU A 452 -2.09 40.17 -49.20
N ASN A 453 -2.19 38.85 -48.98
CA ASN A 453 -3.42 38.12 -49.27
C ASN A 453 -4.55 38.51 -48.32
N LYS A 454 -4.24 38.77 -47.05
CA LYS A 454 -5.19 39.24 -46.05
C LYS A 454 -5.68 40.66 -46.35
N GLU A 455 -4.81 41.57 -46.80
CA GLU A 455 -5.16 42.91 -47.24
C GLU A 455 -5.97 42.91 -48.52
N SER A 456 -5.53 42.16 -49.54
CA SER A 456 -6.27 41.97 -50.80
C SER A 456 -7.69 41.44 -50.52
N LEU A 457 -7.80 40.51 -49.58
CA LEU A 457 -9.08 39.99 -49.11
C LEU A 457 -9.91 41.02 -48.34
N ASN A 458 -9.31 41.76 -47.41
CA ASN A 458 -10.00 42.81 -46.66
C ASN A 458 -10.52 43.90 -47.60
N LYS A 459 -9.74 44.30 -48.62
CA LYS A 459 -10.18 45.22 -49.69
C LYS A 459 -11.39 44.65 -50.43
N MET A 460 -11.34 43.38 -50.87
CA MET A 460 -12.47 42.70 -51.50
C MET A 460 -13.71 42.62 -50.59
N ILE A 461 -13.54 42.38 -49.28
CA ILE A 461 -14.64 42.36 -48.31
C ILE A 461 -15.24 43.76 -48.14
N THR A 462 -14.41 44.80 -48.05
CA THR A 462 -14.89 46.19 -47.97
C THR A 462 -15.62 46.59 -49.24
N THR A 463 -15.12 46.25 -50.43
CA THR A 463 -15.83 46.46 -51.69
C THR A 463 -17.15 45.69 -51.74
N ALA A 464 -17.17 44.44 -51.30
CA ALA A 464 -18.41 43.65 -51.22
C ALA A 464 -19.41 44.25 -50.22
N LYS A 465 -18.95 44.73 -49.06
CA LYS A 465 -19.79 45.43 -48.07
C LYS A 465 -20.34 46.76 -48.59
N ASN A 466 -19.51 47.54 -49.28
CA ASN A 466 -19.92 48.82 -49.86
C ASN A 466 -20.95 48.59 -50.97
N ASN A 467 -20.71 47.62 -51.85
CA ASN A 467 -21.68 47.21 -52.86
C ASN A 467 -22.98 46.75 -52.19
N MET A 468 -22.93 45.95 -51.11
CA MET A 468 -24.12 45.52 -50.35
C MET A 468 -24.87 46.70 -49.70
N CYS A 469 -24.18 47.73 -49.22
CA CYS A 469 -24.79 48.96 -48.71
C CYS A 469 -25.49 49.74 -49.82
N GLU A 470 -24.86 49.88 -51.00
CA GLU A 470 -25.47 50.50 -52.17
C GLU A 470 -26.69 49.72 -52.68
N PHE A 471 -26.65 48.37 -52.65
CA PHE A 471 -27.78 47.52 -53.02
C PHE A 471 -28.95 47.62 -52.01
N SER A 472 -28.67 47.79 -50.71
CA SER A 472 -29.71 48.01 -49.69
C SER A 472 -30.43 49.36 -49.81
N GLN A 473 -29.82 50.34 -50.51
CA GLN A 473 -30.44 51.64 -50.78
C GLN A 473 -31.25 51.65 -52.10
N GLN A 474 -31.03 50.69 -53.00
CA GLN A 474 -31.72 50.60 -54.31
C GLN A 474 -32.89 49.60 -54.36
N GLU A 475 -32.94 48.59 -53.49
CA GLU A 475 -34.06 47.62 -53.46
C GLU A 475 -35.10 47.96 -52.37
N ASN A 476 -35.91 49.00 -52.62
CA ASN A 476 -37.22 49.16 -51.99
C ASN A 476 -38.38 48.70 -52.91
N ILE A 477 -38.08 47.94 -53.97
CA ILE A 477 -39.07 47.46 -54.95
C ILE A 477 -38.89 45.96 -55.19
N HIS A 478 -39.85 45.19 -54.67
CA HIS A 478 -40.23 43.81 -55.02
C HIS A 478 -39.17 42.69 -54.87
N ILE A 479 -39.22 42.00 -53.71
CA ILE A 479 -38.61 40.68 -53.52
C ILE A 479 -39.71 39.63 -53.44
N ALA A 480 -40.03 39.02 -54.57
CA ALA A 480 -40.62 37.70 -54.62
C ALA A 480 -39.90 36.90 -55.73
N GLY A 481 -38.99 36.00 -55.32
CA GLY A 481 -38.61 34.86 -56.17
C GLY A 481 -37.22 34.82 -56.82
N LYS A 482 -36.10 35.04 -56.11
CA LYS A 482 -34.77 34.59 -56.60
C LYS A 482 -33.87 33.95 -55.51
N PRO A 483 -33.96 32.62 -55.28
CA PRO A 483 -33.06 31.88 -54.38
C PRO A 483 -31.59 31.82 -54.85
N GLU A 484 -31.29 32.16 -56.10
CA GLU A 484 -29.93 32.14 -56.66
C GLU A 484 -29.00 33.21 -56.07
N ARG A 485 -29.54 34.35 -55.62
CA ARG A 485 -28.73 35.49 -55.10
C ARG A 485 -28.20 35.24 -53.69
N GLY A 486 -28.99 34.60 -52.82
CA GLY A 486 -28.53 34.13 -51.51
C GLY A 486 -27.46 33.04 -51.64
N PHE A 487 -27.58 32.17 -52.65
CA PHE A 487 -26.60 31.14 -52.95
C PHE A 487 -25.25 31.73 -53.42
N LEU A 488 -25.28 32.77 -54.27
CA LEU A 488 -24.07 33.48 -54.70
C LEU A 488 -23.38 34.21 -53.54
N LEU A 489 -24.14 34.76 -52.58
CA LEU A 489 -23.61 35.37 -51.37
C LEU A 489 -22.91 34.35 -50.48
N VAL A 490 -23.51 33.18 -50.26
CA VAL A 490 -22.91 32.07 -49.49
C VAL A 490 -21.65 31.56 -50.18
N ILE A 491 -21.65 31.38 -51.52
CA ILE A 491 -20.47 30.99 -52.30
C ILE A 491 -19.37 32.05 -52.21
N THR A 492 -19.73 33.34 -52.22
CA THR A 492 -18.78 34.44 -52.12
C THR A 492 -18.17 34.49 -50.73
N ILE A 493 -18.97 34.38 -49.67
CA ILE A 493 -18.50 34.30 -48.28
C ILE A 493 -17.63 33.07 -48.07
N ASP A 494 -17.99 31.91 -48.62
CA ASP A 494 -17.17 30.70 -48.58
C ASP A 494 -15.84 30.88 -49.35
N LYS A 495 -15.85 31.47 -50.55
CA LYS A 495 -14.62 31.84 -51.28
C LYS A 495 -13.76 32.86 -50.52
N MET A 496 -14.37 33.79 -49.78
CA MET A 496 -13.67 34.80 -48.98
C MET A 496 -13.04 34.18 -47.72
N LEU A 497 -13.78 33.31 -47.01
CA LEU A 497 -13.26 32.56 -45.87
C LEU A 497 -12.13 31.59 -46.27
N LYS A 498 -12.19 31.03 -47.48
CA LYS A 498 -11.11 30.20 -48.06
C LYS A 498 -9.80 30.96 -48.28
N LYS A 499 -9.81 32.30 -48.35
CA LYS A 499 -8.61 33.15 -48.52
C LYS A 499 -7.95 33.59 -47.21
N ARG A 500 -8.57 33.41 -46.03
CA ARG A 500 -7.99 33.69 -44.69
C ARG A 500 -7.16 32.54 -44.11
N ILE A 501 -6.65 31.64 -44.96
CA ILE A 501 -6.05 30.39 -44.53
C ILE A 501 -4.60 30.31 -45.01
N PHE A 502 -3.68 30.03 -44.09
CA PHE A 502 -2.26 29.85 -44.42
C PHE A 502 -2.04 28.61 -45.31
N PRO A 503 -1.38 28.71 -46.48
CA PRO A 503 -1.26 27.58 -47.40
C PRO A 503 -0.36 26.44 -46.86
N PRO A 504 -0.82 25.17 -46.83
CA PRO A 504 0.00 24.05 -46.35
C PRO A 504 1.22 23.77 -47.20
N ARG A 505 1.12 24.04 -48.52
CA ARG A 505 2.25 23.89 -49.45
C ARG A 505 3.44 24.78 -49.08
N ARG A 506 3.20 25.96 -48.49
CA ARG A 506 4.28 26.85 -48.03
C ARG A 506 4.96 26.30 -46.78
N ALA A 507 4.21 25.81 -45.81
CA ALA A 507 4.77 25.13 -44.64
C ALA A 507 5.61 23.89 -45.03
N GLU A 508 5.11 23.08 -45.96
CA GLU A 508 5.83 21.92 -46.49
C GLU A 508 7.08 22.32 -47.27
N HIS A 509 7.00 23.40 -48.06
CA HIS A 509 8.15 23.94 -48.77
C HIS A 509 9.21 24.43 -47.80
N LEU A 510 8.84 25.19 -46.76
CA LEU A 510 9.75 25.64 -45.71
C LEU A 510 10.46 24.45 -45.04
N ASN A 511 9.71 23.41 -44.65
CA ASN A 511 10.27 22.19 -44.06
C ASN A 511 11.30 21.50 -45.01
N ARG A 512 10.97 21.38 -46.31
CA ARG A 512 11.85 20.75 -47.30
C ARG A 512 13.08 21.58 -47.62
N SER A 513 12.92 22.89 -47.85
CA SER A 513 14.01 23.80 -48.20
C SER A 513 15.05 23.84 -47.09
N LEU A 514 14.63 23.84 -45.82
CA LEU A 514 15.54 23.79 -44.67
C LEU A 514 16.18 22.40 -44.47
N SER A 515 15.54 21.32 -44.93
CA SER A 515 16.14 19.98 -44.90
C SER A 515 17.28 19.83 -45.92
N GLN A 516 17.21 20.55 -47.05
CA GLN A 516 18.22 20.50 -48.11
C GLN A 516 19.52 21.22 -47.74
N LEU A 517 19.48 22.20 -46.82
CA LEU A 517 20.66 22.94 -46.36
C LEU A 517 21.67 22.08 -45.58
N THR A 518 21.24 20.91 -45.07
CA THR A 518 22.05 20.00 -44.24
C THR A 518 22.31 18.64 -44.89
N ALA A 519 22.37 18.57 -46.23
CA ALA A 519 22.46 17.32 -46.99
C ALA A 519 23.84 16.59 -46.93
N GLN A 520 24.40 16.38 -45.74
CA GLN A 520 25.43 15.37 -45.50
C GLN A 520 24.75 14.08 -45.00
N GLN A 521 25.13 12.93 -45.58
CA GLN A 521 24.49 11.64 -45.35
C GLN A 521 24.46 11.29 -43.85
N ASN A 522 23.26 10.98 -43.33
CA ASN A 522 22.93 10.63 -41.92
C ASN A 522 22.84 11.77 -40.88
N GLU A 523 22.99 13.05 -41.23
CA GLU A 523 22.78 14.12 -40.24
C GLU A 523 21.30 14.48 -40.03
N ILE A 524 20.96 14.78 -38.77
CA ILE A 524 19.66 15.32 -38.35
C ILE A 524 19.43 16.65 -39.08
N THR A 525 18.28 16.82 -39.74
CA THR A 525 18.00 18.04 -40.51
C THR A 525 17.95 19.26 -39.60
N TYR A 526 18.15 20.44 -40.18
CA TYR A 526 18.06 21.69 -39.42
C TYR A 526 16.69 21.87 -38.74
N MET A 527 15.60 21.47 -39.40
CA MET A 527 14.24 21.47 -38.84
C MET A 527 14.05 20.43 -37.73
N ASP A 528 14.67 19.25 -37.86
CA ASP A 528 14.64 18.25 -36.80
C ASP A 528 15.36 18.76 -35.54
N LYS A 529 16.51 19.44 -35.70
CA LYS A 529 17.21 20.11 -34.57
C LYS A 529 16.30 21.12 -33.88
N PHE A 530 15.50 21.87 -34.65
CA PHE A 530 14.56 22.83 -34.08
C PHE A 530 13.40 22.16 -33.35
N ARG A 531 12.80 21.13 -33.94
CA ARG A 531 11.76 20.31 -33.30
C ARG A 531 12.27 19.75 -31.97
N ILE A 532 13.45 19.13 -31.97
CA ILE A 532 14.09 18.56 -30.78
C ILE A 532 14.31 19.62 -29.71
N LEU A 533 14.78 20.82 -30.08
CA LEU A 533 14.96 21.93 -29.15
C LEU A 533 13.64 22.32 -28.47
N VAL A 534 12.57 22.48 -29.26
CA VAL A 534 11.24 22.83 -28.77
C VAL A 534 10.67 21.71 -27.88
N THR A 535 10.82 20.45 -28.28
CA THR A 535 10.45 19.28 -27.48
C THR A 535 11.16 19.28 -26.13
N GLN A 536 12.47 19.52 -26.11
CA GLN A 536 13.26 19.57 -24.88
C GLN A 536 12.79 20.70 -23.95
N MET A 537 12.47 21.87 -24.49
CA MET A 537 11.87 22.96 -23.69
C MET A 537 10.54 22.53 -23.08
N GLY A 538 9.67 21.88 -23.84
CA GLY A 538 8.39 21.39 -23.32
C GLY A 538 8.51 20.22 -22.36
N ASN A 539 9.47 19.30 -22.54
CA ASN A 539 9.77 18.24 -21.57
C ASN A 539 10.21 18.81 -20.22
N ALA A 540 11.04 19.87 -20.22
CA ALA A 540 11.43 20.56 -18.99
C ALA A 540 10.23 21.21 -18.27
N LEU A 541 9.28 21.77 -19.03
CA LEU A 541 8.04 22.33 -18.48
C LEU A 541 7.09 21.24 -17.98
N GLY A 542 7.00 20.13 -18.71
CA GLY A 542 6.29 18.93 -18.28
C GLY A 542 6.84 18.40 -16.96
N PHE A 543 8.16 18.49 -16.75
CA PHE A 543 8.78 18.03 -15.50
C PHE A 543 8.37 18.93 -14.32
N VAL A 544 8.42 20.25 -14.51
CA VAL A 544 7.93 21.22 -13.50
C VAL A 544 6.43 21.03 -13.23
N ARG A 545 5.63 20.74 -14.26
CA ARG A 545 4.20 20.43 -14.13
C ARG A 545 4.00 19.16 -13.29
N SER A 546 4.60 18.04 -13.68
CA SER A 546 4.48 16.76 -12.96
C SER A 546 4.95 16.88 -11.52
N MET A 547 6.04 17.61 -11.25
CA MET A 547 6.48 17.89 -9.87
C MET A 547 5.44 18.71 -9.10
N SER A 548 4.83 19.73 -9.72
CA SER A 548 3.74 20.50 -9.09
C SER A 548 2.51 19.64 -8.80
N SER A 549 2.11 18.77 -9.73
CA SER A 549 1.02 17.81 -9.55
C SER A 549 1.33 16.82 -8.41
N SER A 550 2.57 16.36 -8.32
CA SER A 550 3.03 15.43 -7.29
C SER A 550 2.95 16.05 -5.90
N ALA A 551 3.41 17.28 -5.74
CA ALA A 551 3.28 18.00 -4.48
C ALA A 551 1.81 18.22 -4.10
N ALA A 552 0.95 18.54 -5.07
CA ALA A 552 -0.49 18.66 -4.82
C ALA A 552 -1.12 17.32 -4.36
N SER A 553 -0.69 16.20 -4.93
CA SER A 553 -1.12 14.86 -4.52
C SER A 553 -0.71 14.54 -3.07
N VAL A 554 0.56 14.78 -2.73
CA VAL A 554 1.08 14.60 -1.36
C VAL A 554 0.30 15.45 -0.36
N VAL A 555 0.03 16.71 -0.69
CA VAL A 555 -0.76 17.65 0.13
C VAL A 555 -2.21 17.23 0.28
N SER A 556 -2.80 16.64 -0.77
CA SER A 556 -4.16 16.12 -0.72
C SER A 556 -4.27 14.97 0.27
N GLN A 557 -3.30 14.05 0.27
CA GLN A 557 -3.25 12.94 1.22
C GLN A 557 -3.00 13.42 2.65
N MET A 558 -2.26 14.52 2.83
CA MET A 558 -2.08 15.13 4.15
C MET A 558 -3.38 15.63 4.78
N ARG A 559 -4.46 15.82 4.01
CA ARG A 559 -5.78 16.21 4.56
C ARG A 559 -6.43 15.08 5.35
N ASP A 560 -6.04 13.84 5.11
CA ASP A 560 -6.53 12.69 5.88
C ASP A 560 -6.11 12.77 7.35
N TYR A 561 -5.08 13.56 7.68
CA TYR A 561 -4.66 13.81 9.06
C TYR A 561 -5.54 14.85 9.80
N ASP A 562 -6.38 15.63 9.09
CA ASP A 562 -7.22 16.65 9.72
C ASP A 562 -8.36 16.03 10.55
N THR A 563 -8.83 14.83 10.20
CA THR A 563 -9.91 14.14 10.94
C THR A 563 -9.41 13.37 12.17
N ILE A 564 -8.10 13.22 12.32
CA ILE A 564 -7.51 12.43 13.41
C ILE A 564 -7.72 13.12 14.77
N THR A 565 -7.82 14.44 14.82
CA THR A 565 -8.13 15.16 16.06
C THR A 565 -9.52 14.83 16.59
N ASP A 566 -10.48 14.61 15.68
CA ASP A 566 -11.86 14.25 16.03
C ASP A 566 -11.93 12.81 16.55
N ASP A 567 -11.07 11.92 16.03
CA ASP A 567 -11.01 10.51 16.42
C ASP A 567 -10.29 10.27 17.77
N ILE A 568 -9.34 11.12 18.15
CA ILE A 568 -8.51 10.93 19.37
C ILE A 568 -9.20 11.49 20.64
N GLY A 569 -10.20 12.37 20.52
CA GLY A 569 -11.00 12.84 21.66
C GLY A 569 -10.16 13.51 22.76
N LEU A 570 -9.38 14.53 22.40
CA LEU A 570 -8.50 15.22 23.36
C LEU A 570 -9.26 16.29 24.16
N PRO A 571 -8.97 16.46 25.46
CA PRO A 571 -9.52 17.55 26.26
C PRO A 571 -8.96 18.90 25.75
N GLU A 572 -9.85 19.87 25.56
CA GLU A 572 -9.61 21.14 24.85
C GLU A 572 -8.58 22.11 25.51
N ASP A 573 -8.04 21.77 26.68
CA ASP A 573 -7.41 22.76 27.58
C ASP A 573 -5.89 22.64 27.80
N ASN A 574 -5.11 22.02 26.90
CA ASN A 574 -3.64 22.09 26.99
C ASN A 574 -3.01 22.72 25.74
N ASP A 575 -2.54 23.96 25.91
CA ASP A 575 -2.10 24.86 24.84
C ASP A 575 -0.78 24.44 24.15
N ASP A 576 -0.03 23.50 24.73
CA ASP A 576 1.29 23.02 24.29
C ASP A 576 1.33 21.49 24.13
N THR A 577 0.40 20.92 23.35
CA THR A 577 0.49 19.50 22.98
C THR A 577 1.33 19.32 21.70
N PRO A 578 2.14 18.24 21.60
CA PRO A 578 2.86 17.89 20.35
C PRO A 578 1.95 17.80 19.11
N ILE A 579 0.65 17.58 19.34
CA ILE A 579 -0.39 17.51 18.30
C ILE A 579 -0.63 18.89 17.69
N LYS A 580 -0.74 19.95 18.50
CA LYS A 580 -0.87 21.34 18.00
C LYS A 580 0.35 21.75 17.16
N THR A 581 1.57 21.46 17.63
CA THR A 581 2.80 21.69 16.87
C THR A 581 2.83 20.91 15.56
N THR A 582 2.35 19.66 15.56
CA THR A 582 2.25 18.84 14.35
C THR A 582 1.21 19.39 13.37
N MET A 583 0.06 19.88 13.87
CA MET A 583 -0.97 20.51 13.05
C MET A 583 -0.51 21.83 12.44
N GLU A 584 0.25 22.64 13.18
CA GLU A 584 0.90 23.84 12.66
C GLU A 584 1.91 23.50 11.58
N LEU A 585 2.76 22.48 11.78
CA LEU A 585 3.70 22.01 10.76
C LEU A 585 2.97 21.51 9.51
N LEU A 586 1.88 20.75 9.66
CA LEU A 586 1.05 20.31 8.55
C LEU A 586 0.42 21.49 7.80
N ARG A 587 -0.05 22.51 8.52
CA ARG A 587 -0.57 23.75 7.90
C ARG A 587 0.52 24.47 7.12
N ASP A 588 1.72 24.60 7.67
CA ASP A 588 2.85 25.27 7.04
C ASP A 588 3.33 24.53 5.78
N LEU A 589 3.39 23.19 5.82
CA LEU A 589 3.71 22.36 4.65
C LEU A 589 2.66 22.53 3.53
N ARG A 590 1.38 22.60 3.89
CA ARG A 590 0.27 22.85 2.96
C ARG A 590 0.36 24.25 2.33
N GLU A 591 0.66 25.27 3.13
CA GLU A 591 0.84 26.63 2.64
C GLU A 591 2.08 26.75 1.73
N HIS A 592 3.16 26.05 2.04
CA HIS A 592 4.35 26.00 1.20
C HIS A 592 4.05 25.36 -0.18
N ALA A 593 3.24 24.31 -0.22
CA ALA A 593 2.83 23.69 -1.48
C ALA A 593 1.79 24.49 -2.27
N SER A 594 0.93 25.29 -1.61
CA SER A 594 -0.01 26.18 -2.32
C SER A 594 0.72 27.36 -2.97
N LYS A 595 1.71 27.96 -2.29
CA LYS A 595 2.61 29.00 -2.83
C LYS A 595 3.35 28.56 -4.09
N THR A 596 3.54 27.26 -4.23
CA THR A 596 4.26 26.58 -5.30
C THR A 596 3.41 26.39 -6.58
N ARG A 597 2.07 26.52 -6.51
CA ARG A 597 1.19 26.41 -7.69
C ARG A 597 1.45 27.45 -8.79
N GLY A 598 2.13 28.55 -8.47
CA GLY A 598 2.42 29.64 -9.41
C GLY A 598 3.69 29.48 -10.27
N PHE A 599 4.41 28.35 -10.20
CA PHE A 599 5.70 28.24 -10.90
C PHE A 599 5.61 28.36 -12.41
N ILE A 600 4.60 27.79 -13.05
CA ILE A 600 4.44 27.90 -14.50
C ILE A 600 4.21 29.35 -14.92
N LYS A 601 3.36 30.09 -14.19
CA LYS A 601 3.13 31.53 -14.42
C LYS A 601 4.40 32.34 -14.26
N MET A 602 5.16 32.07 -13.19
CA MET A 602 6.46 32.68 -12.96
C MET A 602 7.41 32.41 -14.14
N LEU A 603 7.52 31.17 -14.60
CA LEU A 603 8.36 30.79 -15.75
C LEU A 603 7.95 31.50 -17.05
N ILE A 604 6.68 31.80 -17.26
CA ILE A 604 6.25 32.58 -18.43
C ILE A 604 6.67 34.04 -18.25
N GLU A 605 6.35 34.64 -17.10
CA GLU A 605 6.50 36.08 -16.87
C GLU A 605 7.96 36.53 -16.87
N VAL A 606 8.87 35.71 -16.35
CA VAL A 606 10.28 36.12 -16.30
C VAL A 606 10.93 36.12 -17.69
N PHE A 607 10.58 35.18 -18.59
CA PHE A 607 11.06 35.26 -19.97
C PHE A 607 10.29 36.29 -20.81
N ARG A 608 9.00 36.48 -20.54
CA ARG A 608 8.18 37.49 -21.21
C ARG A 608 8.74 38.89 -20.98
N SER A 609 9.02 39.24 -19.73
CA SER A 609 9.65 40.53 -19.38
C SER A 609 11.05 40.70 -19.95
N ALA A 610 11.81 39.61 -20.14
CA ALA A 610 13.13 39.65 -20.76
C ALA A 610 13.08 39.89 -22.28
N PHE A 611 12.12 39.29 -23.00
CA PHE A 611 12.06 39.38 -24.46
C PHE A 611 11.21 40.52 -25.00
N LEU A 612 10.08 40.85 -24.37
CA LEU A 612 9.16 41.87 -24.89
C LEU A 612 9.69 43.30 -24.70
N ASN A 613 10.53 43.52 -23.68
CA ASN A 613 11.02 44.85 -23.31
C ASN A 613 12.28 45.28 -24.10
N ASP A 614 12.89 44.37 -24.87
CA ASP A 614 14.13 44.63 -25.60
C ASP A 614 13.95 44.43 -27.10
N SER A 615 14.15 45.52 -27.87
CA SER A 615 14.02 45.55 -29.32
C SER A 615 14.94 44.57 -30.05
N LYS A 616 16.02 44.10 -29.40
CA LYS A 616 16.95 43.09 -29.94
C LYS A 616 16.24 41.77 -30.28
N PHE A 617 15.13 41.47 -29.62
CA PHE A 617 14.38 40.23 -29.79
C PHE A 617 13.18 40.35 -30.75
N SER A 618 13.10 41.43 -31.53
CA SER A 618 11.99 41.68 -32.47
C SER A 618 11.76 40.56 -33.49
N HIS A 619 12.83 39.93 -33.97
CA HIS A 619 12.77 38.80 -34.90
C HIS A 619 12.05 37.56 -34.31
N LEU A 620 11.99 37.41 -32.97
CA LEU A 620 11.27 36.30 -32.32
C LEU A 620 9.76 36.37 -32.58
N PHE A 621 9.21 37.56 -32.82
CA PHE A 621 7.79 37.73 -33.13
C PHE A 621 7.37 37.07 -34.45
N ASN A 622 8.33 36.75 -35.34
CA ASN A 622 8.06 36.05 -36.59
C ASN A 622 7.85 34.53 -36.40
N PHE A 623 8.05 34.01 -35.18
CA PHE A 623 7.98 32.58 -34.88
C PHE A 623 6.62 31.94 -35.23
N TYR A 624 5.50 32.67 -35.13
CA TYR A 624 4.17 32.11 -35.39
C TYR A 624 4.01 31.55 -36.82
N VAL A 625 4.77 32.06 -37.80
CA VAL A 625 4.78 31.56 -39.18
C VAL A 625 5.68 30.33 -39.36
N ALA A 626 6.67 30.13 -38.49
CA ALA A 626 7.50 28.92 -38.46
C ALA A 626 6.74 27.71 -37.89
N VAL A 627 5.80 27.95 -36.97
CA VAL A 627 5.03 26.92 -36.25
C VAL A 627 4.34 25.91 -37.21
N PRO A 628 3.63 26.33 -38.27
CA PRO A 628 3.10 25.41 -39.27
C PRO A 628 4.12 24.41 -39.85
N ALA A 629 5.32 24.89 -40.22
CA ALA A 629 6.36 24.03 -40.79
C ALA A 629 6.94 23.05 -39.75
N LEU A 630 7.11 23.52 -38.51
CA LEU A 630 7.47 22.66 -37.38
C LEU A 630 6.43 21.57 -37.12
N MET A 631 5.13 21.90 -37.19
CA MET A 631 4.05 20.92 -37.02
C MET A 631 4.03 19.86 -38.12
N VAL A 632 4.33 20.23 -39.38
CA VAL A 632 4.50 19.27 -40.47
C VAL A 632 5.68 18.33 -40.18
N ASN A 633 6.84 18.89 -39.80
CA ASN A 633 8.03 18.11 -39.46
C ASN A 633 7.76 17.13 -38.30
N PHE A 634 7.04 17.57 -37.26
CA PHE A 634 6.63 16.73 -36.14
C PHE A 634 5.73 15.56 -36.57
N VAL A 635 4.71 15.82 -37.40
CA VAL A 635 3.80 14.77 -37.87
C VAL A 635 4.54 13.74 -38.73
N GLU A 636 5.42 14.19 -39.62
CA GLU A 636 6.28 13.28 -40.41
C GLU A 636 7.16 12.40 -39.50
N HIS A 637 7.74 12.99 -38.45
CA HIS A 637 8.53 12.26 -37.44
C HIS A 637 7.70 11.23 -36.67
N MET A 638 6.51 11.60 -36.19
CA MET A 638 5.64 10.70 -35.43
C MET A 638 5.14 9.52 -36.27
N MET A 639 4.82 9.77 -37.55
CA MET A 639 4.48 8.69 -38.48
C MET A 639 5.64 7.71 -38.66
N MET A 640 6.88 8.21 -38.81
CA MET A 640 8.07 7.37 -38.91
C MET A 640 8.29 6.52 -37.64
N CYS A 641 8.11 7.11 -36.44
CA CYS A 641 8.27 6.39 -35.18
C CYS A 641 7.19 5.30 -35.00
N ARG A 642 5.93 5.59 -35.35
CA ARG A 642 4.83 4.59 -35.33
C ARG A 642 5.06 3.44 -36.31
N ASP A 643 5.60 3.70 -37.48
CA ASP A 643 5.94 2.65 -38.44
C ASP A 643 7.09 1.76 -37.94
N ARG A 644 8.07 2.31 -37.21
CA ARG A 644 9.15 1.53 -36.57
C ARG A 644 8.60 0.62 -35.47
N LEU A 645 7.71 1.14 -34.62
CA LEU A 645 7.02 0.38 -33.57
C LEU A 645 6.25 -0.82 -34.15
N LYS A 646 5.49 -0.60 -35.24
CA LYS A 646 4.73 -1.68 -35.91
C LYS A 646 5.62 -2.79 -36.48
N LYS A 647 6.79 -2.43 -37.00
CA LYS A 647 7.70 -3.38 -37.66
C LYS A 647 8.62 -4.13 -36.68
N ARG A 648 8.60 -3.81 -35.38
CA ARG A 648 9.53 -4.37 -34.35
C ARG A 648 11.00 -4.25 -34.76
N VAL A 649 11.38 -3.15 -35.42
CA VAL A 649 12.69 -2.98 -36.04
C VAL A 649 13.70 -2.39 -35.05
N HIS A 650 14.77 -3.15 -34.78
CA HIS A 650 16.05 -2.84 -34.11
C HIS A 650 16.02 -2.23 -32.69
N HIS A 651 16.91 -2.73 -31.83
CA HIS A 651 17.11 -2.26 -30.45
C HIS A 651 17.79 -0.88 -30.35
N ASP A 652 18.40 -0.38 -31.43
CA ASP A 652 19.25 0.82 -31.42
C ASP A 652 18.57 2.08 -32.00
N LYS A 653 17.25 2.09 -32.16
CA LYS A 653 16.52 3.23 -32.74
C LYS A 653 15.40 3.71 -31.83
N GLU A 654 15.17 5.02 -31.86
CA GLU A 654 14.12 5.69 -31.09
C GLU A 654 12.73 5.07 -31.32
N LEU A 655 12.13 4.62 -30.22
CA LEU A 655 10.84 3.93 -30.13
C LEU A 655 9.82 4.86 -29.45
N THR A 656 9.50 5.97 -30.10
CA THR A 656 8.61 7.00 -29.55
C THR A 656 7.17 6.79 -30.00
N PHE A 657 6.22 6.62 -29.06
CA PHE A 657 4.78 6.60 -29.36
C PHE A 657 4.04 7.87 -28.92
N THR A 658 4.63 8.66 -28.02
CA THR A 658 4.11 9.94 -27.50
C THR A 658 5.26 10.94 -27.41
N ASP A 659 5.02 12.19 -27.82
CA ASP A 659 5.96 13.31 -27.74
C ASP A 659 5.16 14.60 -27.57
N ASP A 660 4.44 14.71 -26.46
CA ASP A 660 3.65 15.91 -26.15
C ASP A 660 4.56 17.07 -25.68
N GLY A 661 5.83 16.79 -25.37
CA GLY A 661 6.86 17.79 -25.10
C GLY A 661 6.96 18.82 -26.23
N PHE A 662 6.84 18.39 -27.49
CA PHE A 662 6.80 19.32 -28.63
C PHE A 662 5.65 20.33 -28.53
N THR A 663 4.42 19.87 -28.25
CA THR A 663 3.24 20.74 -28.20
C THR A 663 3.29 21.69 -27.02
N MET A 664 3.76 21.21 -25.86
CA MET A 664 4.03 22.02 -24.68
C MET A 664 5.08 23.10 -24.96
N GLY A 665 6.15 22.77 -25.68
CA GLY A 665 7.19 23.72 -26.06
C GLY A 665 6.67 24.84 -26.97
N ILE A 666 5.91 24.51 -28.03
CA ILE A 666 5.32 25.52 -28.92
C ILE A 666 4.35 26.42 -28.15
N ALA A 667 3.42 25.82 -27.40
CA ALA A 667 2.42 26.56 -26.65
C ALA A 667 3.07 27.51 -25.63
N TYR A 668 4.16 27.08 -24.99
CA TYR A 668 4.94 27.92 -24.09
C TYR A 668 5.59 29.11 -24.79
N ILE A 669 6.32 28.88 -25.90
CA ILE A 669 7.00 29.95 -26.64
C ILE A 669 5.99 30.99 -27.17
N ILE A 670 4.86 30.53 -27.71
CA ILE A 670 3.78 31.42 -28.17
C ILE A 670 3.20 32.23 -27.01
N SER A 671 3.05 31.62 -25.82
CA SER A 671 2.53 32.30 -24.63
C SER A 671 3.52 33.33 -24.05
N VAL A 672 4.82 33.02 -24.05
CA VAL A 672 5.89 33.94 -23.63
C VAL A 672 5.93 35.16 -24.56
N LEU A 673 5.86 34.95 -25.87
CA LEU A 673 5.95 36.00 -26.89
C LEU A 673 4.61 36.69 -27.21
N LYS A 674 3.51 36.31 -26.55
CA LYS A 674 2.14 36.80 -26.81
C LYS A 674 1.72 36.69 -28.30
N LEU A 675 2.02 35.55 -28.93
CA LEU A 675 1.78 35.31 -30.36
C LEU A 675 0.46 34.58 -30.69
N TRP A 676 -0.39 34.31 -29.69
CA TRP A 676 -1.65 33.57 -29.88
C TRP A 676 -2.60 34.22 -30.90
N PRO A 677 -2.85 35.55 -30.89
CA PRO A 677 -3.72 36.18 -31.89
C PRO A 677 -3.19 36.03 -33.32
N GLN A 678 -1.89 36.23 -33.51
CA GLN A 678 -1.21 36.12 -34.81
C GLN A 678 -1.28 34.68 -35.32
N PHE A 679 -0.98 33.69 -34.47
CA PHE A 679 -1.09 32.28 -34.84
C PHE A 679 -2.54 31.88 -35.16
N THR A 680 -3.50 32.29 -34.35
CA THR A 680 -4.93 31.99 -34.57
C THR A 680 -5.41 32.55 -35.92
N SER A 681 -4.89 33.71 -36.34
CA SER A 681 -5.23 34.32 -37.63
C SER A 681 -4.85 33.46 -38.84
N LEU A 682 -3.84 32.58 -38.71
CA LEU A 682 -3.38 31.70 -39.79
C LEU A 682 -4.40 30.62 -40.17
N ASN A 683 -5.32 30.27 -39.25
CA ASN A 683 -6.29 29.17 -39.42
C ASN A 683 -5.62 27.84 -39.86
N TRP A 684 -4.45 27.55 -39.30
CA TRP A 684 -3.57 26.47 -39.75
C TRP A 684 -4.22 25.08 -39.77
N PHE A 685 -4.82 24.64 -38.66
CA PHE A 685 -5.45 23.31 -38.58
C PHE A 685 -6.60 23.14 -39.57
N ARG A 686 -7.40 24.21 -39.78
CA ARG A 686 -8.46 24.23 -40.80
C ARG A 686 -7.88 24.09 -42.21
N SER A 687 -6.71 24.69 -42.46
CA SER A 687 -5.98 24.58 -43.72
C SER A 687 -5.58 23.14 -44.05
N ILE A 688 -4.99 22.45 -43.08
CA ILE A 688 -4.52 21.08 -43.24
C ILE A 688 -5.68 20.12 -43.44
N ILE A 689 -6.73 20.20 -42.62
CA ILE A 689 -7.91 19.33 -42.76
C ILE A 689 -8.53 19.49 -44.15
N LYS A 690 -8.64 20.73 -44.63
CA LYS A 690 -9.16 21.01 -45.98
C LYS A 690 -8.26 20.42 -47.07
N LYS A 691 -6.93 20.55 -46.94
CA LYS A 691 -5.99 19.92 -47.88
C LYS A 691 -6.16 18.40 -47.90
N CYS A 692 -6.20 17.75 -46.73
CA CYS A 692 -6.37 16.31 -46.62
C CYS A 692 -7.70 15.86 -47.25
N ALA A 693 -8.79 16.61 -47.08
CA ALA A 693 -10.07 16.30 -47.72
C ALA A 693 -9.99 16.34 -49.26
N VAL A 694 -9.37 17.37 -49.82
CA VAL A 694 -9.15 17.48 -51.28
C VAL A 694 -8.24 16.36 -51.79
N ASP A 695 -7.14 16.08 -51.10
CA ASP A 695 -6.21 15.01 -51.47
C ASP A 695 -6.90 13.63 -51.36
N HIS A 696 -7.85 13.45 -50.43
CA HIS A 696 -8.67 12.25 -50.31
C HIS A 696 -9.64 12.07 -51.49
N GLU A 697 -10.27 13.15 -51.96
CA GLU A 697 -11.15 13.12 -53.15
C GLU A 697 -10.35 12.75 -54.40
N VAL A 698 -9.21 13.40 -54.64
CA VAL A 698 -8.32 13.12 -55.78
C VAL A 698 -7.87 11.65 -55.77
N LEU A 699 -7.42 11.13 -54.62
CA LEU A 699 -7.01 9.73 -54.51
C LEU A 699 -8.19 8.75 -54.64
N SER A 700 -9.40 9.13 -54.22
CA SER A 700 -10.61 8.30 -54.41
C SER A 700 -10.96 8.16 -55.90
N GLU A 701 -10.83 9.24 -56.66
CA GLU A 701 -11.00 9.23 -58.11
C GLU A 701 -9.90 8.44 -58.83
N GLU A 702 -8.64 8.56 -58.40
CA GLU A 702 -7.54 7.74 -58.91
C GLU A 702 -7.76 6.25 -58.67
N ILE A 703 -8.31 5.84 -57.51
CA ILE A 703 -8.62 4.44 -57.22
C ILE A 703 -9.72 3.90 -58.14
N LYS A 704 -10.69 4.74 -58.52
CA LYS A 704 -11.79 4.38 -59.42
C LYS A 704 -11.33 4.26 -60.89
N THR A 705 -10.31 5.02 -61.28
CA THR A 705 -9.87 5.17 -62.69
C THR A 705 -8.61 4.37 -63.03
N SER A 706 -7.75 4.06 -62.07
CA SER A 706 -6.43 3.44 -62.30
C SER A 706 -6.43 1.91 -62.17
N LYS A 707 -5.62 1.23 -63.01
CA LYS A 707 -5.31 -0.21 -62.90
C LYS A 707 -4.40 -0.52 -61.71
N ASP A 708 -3.64 0.45 -61.18
CA ASP A 708 -2.71 0.25 -60.08
C ASP A 708 -3.36 0.53 -58.71
N SER A 709 -4.39 -0.25 -58.39
CA SER A 709 -5.19 -0.10 -57.16
C SER A 709 -4.35 -0.22 -55.88
N ARG A 710 -3.24 -0.97 -55.91
CA ARG A 710 -2.42 -1.25 -54.72
C ARG A 710 -1.61 -0.03 -54.27
N SER A 711 -0.96 0.67 -55.20
CA SER A 711 -0.17 1.88 -54.88
C SER A 711 -1.06 3.03 -54.43
N ALA A 712 -2.24 3.19 -55.07
CA ALA A 712 -3.24 4.18 -54.67
C ALA A 712 -3.81 3.89 -53.27
N LYS A 713 -4.14 2.62 -52.94
CA LYS A 713 -4.57 2.21 -51.59
C LYS A 713 -3.52 2.52 -50.51
N LEU A 714 -2.24 2.29 -50.79
CA LEU A 714 -1.16 2.61 -49.85
C LEU A 714 -1.03 4.13 -49.62
N ARG A 715 -1.14 4.95 -50.68
CA ARG A 715 -1.16 6.42 -50.57
C ARG A 715 -2.35 6.90 -49.75
N THR A 716 -3.53 6.34 -49.96
CA THR A 716 -4.73 6.64 -49.15
C THR A 716 -4.53 6.28 -47.68
N ALA A 717 -3.98 5.10 -47.38
CA ALA A 717 -3.69 4.71 -45.99
C ALA A 717 -2.68 5.64 -45.31
N ARG A 718 -1.65 6.09 -46.05
CA ARG A 718 -0.66 7.06 -45.55
C ARG A 718 -1.29 8.43 -45.31
N LEU A 719 -2.17 8.90 -46.20
CA LEU A 719 -2.89 10.16 -46.03
C LEU A 719 -3.84 10.11 -44.82
N GLN A 720 -4.56 9.00 -44.63
CA GLN A 720 -5.40 8.80 -43.44
C GLN A 720 -4.57 8.83 -42.15
N ALA A 721 -3.39 8.21 -42.14
CA ALA A 721 -2.49 8.27 -40.99
C ALA A 721 -2.01 9.70 -40.73
N TYR A 722 -1.62 10.43 -41.77
CA TYR A 722 -1.23 11.85 -41.69
C TYR A 722 -2.34 12.73 -41.12
N GLU A 723 -3.59 12.58 -41.59
CA GLU A 723 -4.74 13.32 -41.07
C GLU A 723 -5.01 12.97 -39.59
N ARG A 724 -4.91 11.70 -39.20
CA ARG A 724 -5.08 11.27 -37.80
C ARG A 724 -4.02 11.88 -36.88
N GLU A 725 -2.75 11.89 -37.28
CA GLU A 725 -1.70 12.52 -36.48
C GLU A 725 -1.93 14.03 -36.31
N PHE A 726 -2.37 14.72 -37.37
CA PHE A 726 -2.70 16.15 -37.26
C PHE A 726 -3.90 16.42 -36.34
N LYS A 727 -4.90 15.54 -36.30
CA LYS A 727 -6.02 15.64 -35.34
C LYS A 727 -5.52 15.45 -33.91
N LEU A 728 -4.69 14.44 -33.65
CA LEU A 728 -4.08 14.22 -32.33
C LEU A 728 -3.22 15.42 -31.89
N LEU A 729 -2.42 15.96 -32.81
CA LEU A 729 -1.63 17.18 -32.60
C LEU A 729 -2.53 18.39 -32.27
N SER A 730 -3.68 18.53 -32.94
CA SER A 730 -4.61 19.63 -32.67
C SER A 730 -5.21 19.54 -31.26
N TYR A 731 -5.58 18.33 -30.80
CA TYR A 731 -6.16 18.14 -29.46
C TYR A 731 -5.13 18.37 -28.35
N THR A 732 -3.92 17.81 -28.50
CA THR A 732 -2.80 18.01 -27.57
C THR A 732 -2.39 19.49 -27.52
N PHE A 733 -2.28 20.16 -28.66
CA PHE A 733 -1.92 21.57 -28.72
C PHE A 733 -2.99 22.48 -28.10
N GLN A 734 -4.27 22.19 -28.28
CA GLN A 734 -5.35 22.93 -27.61
C GLN A 734 -5.32 22.72 -26.09
N SER A 735 -4.99 21.51 -25.62
CA SER A 735 -4.83 21.21 -24.20
C SER A 735 -3.62 21.96 -23.61
N ALA A 736 -2.50 22.01 -24.33
CA ALA A 736 -1.32 22.78 -23.95
C ALA A 736 -1.62 24.30 -23.93
N ARG A 737 -2.42 24.82 -24.86
CA ARG A 737 -2.89 26.21 -24.85
C ARG A 737 -3.68 26.53 -23.58
N LEU A 738 -4.67 25.68 -23.25
CA LEU A 738 -5.49 25.87 -22.05
C LEU A 738 -4.67 25.86 -20.78
N PHE A 739 -3.65 25.00 -20.71
CA PHE A 739 -2.74 24.96 -19.57
C PHE A 739 -2.00 26.28 -19.32
N PHE A 740 -1.64 27.02 -20.37
CA PHE A 740 -0.95 28.30 -20.25
C PHE A 740 -1.89 29.51 -20.20
N SER A 741 -3.21 29.33 -20.39
CA SER A 741 -4.19 30.42 -20.48
C SER A 741 -5.01 30.68 -19.21
N VAL A 742 -4.77 29.93 -18.12
CA VAL A 742 -5.68 29.88 -16.95
C VAL A 742 -5.86 31.22 -16.22
N ASP A 743 -4.99 32.23 -16.42
CA ASP A 743 -5.02 33.48 -15.63
C ASP A 743 -5.04 34.78 -16.46
N ASP A 744 -5.39 34.77 -17.76
CA ASP A 744 -5.65 36.04 -18.47
C ASP A 744 -7.03 36.66 -18.10
N ASP A 745 -7.81 35.98 -17.24
CA ASP A 745 -9.16 36.38 -16.80
C ASP A 745 -9.21 37.12 -15.44
N ASP A 746 -8.08 37.39 -14.78
CA ASP A 746 -8.03 38.34 -13.65
C ASP A 746 -7.94 39.78 -14.19
N GLY A 747 -9.03 40.22 -14.83
CA GLY A 747 -9.30 41.61 -15.21
C GLY A 747 -10.12 42.35 -14.17
#